data_AF-A0A6I2GKU9-F1
#
_entry.id   AF-A0A6I2GKU9-F1
#
_cell.length_a   1.000
_cell.length_b   1.000
_cell.length_c   1.000
_cell.angle_alpha   90.00
_cell.angle_beta   90.00
_cell.angle_gamma   90.00
#
_symmetry.space_group_name_H-M   'P 1'
#
loop_
_entity.id
_entity.type
_entity.pdbx_description
1 polymer ?
#
loop_
_entity_poly.entity_id
_entity_poly.type
_entity_poly.pdbx_seq_one_letter_code
_entity_poly.pdbx_strand_id
1 'polypeptide(L)'
;MRSPWLFFGCALWLACSSGGKAPVTPPDTGRDAGSTTVEVPDAGSTEVETVEPTGPAYRVVELRSEPVPYGSPSILDMSPGGLVLVSAFPAAPWVYDPKTGTRREVPQRVEAINDAGVTAGIRTSGSKLPPGDCDEREVFLHFPDGTIRGLGNPARGLAAERCMEPGSSMRAVRAVDGANRVLVDWDIFEEGTFVTAVFLFDGAAWHRLPSLGGHEDQSGGLAKGLAVGRTLSRSLPDAPMRVDAVVWRDGVASALPDLGGWGFAHAANDAGEVVGEATRSERGGSGQAVLWRGGRVTELGALPGHTASVATDINASGQIVGTSSYFGWEGPGSARGVLFSGGRVLDLNDLVAEHDALISEALRISDSGVIAVLLRGPELRPALLVPTGAPPKPDAAWRSKGTVLAEAELASALALDAERVYWVSRKAEGGLVIKTVPKDGGAVTTLWSADTGFGYGYLAVDEQFVWFDYLPCADSRCDSSPRGIWRVAKSGGPAQHMVEGDSLFALGGDCVYSTRQSAQYPTPPEDLIATPRTGGEPVLLAGAEFQGSLAARDGKVYFVEGVQMGNFHLRQLSVVADGKKTVLVSPSLEGATADLGYTLALDDRSLFFDAASGLLRIPLEGGAPETVAPGVRGGGLEASAGSLFWTQQPDGKKPGCVAHVSAKGGTPACLDSGYWRYVSARADEHFVYFLRDLQIVRMPR
;
A
#
# COMPACT_ATOMS: atom_id res chain seq x y z
N MET A 1 -69.48 -0.29 -5.93
CA MET A 1 -70.19 -0.06 -4.66
C MET A 1 -69.41 0.98 -3.86
N ARG A 2 -70.09 2.10 -3.56
CA ARG A 2 -69.85 3.10 -2.49
C ARG A 2 -68.42 3.68 -2.28
N SER A 3 -68.23 4.89 -2.84
CA SER A 3 -67.60 6.08 -2.21
C SER A 3 -68.30 6.44 -0.86
N PRO A 4 -68.01 7.55 -0.12
CA PRO A 4 -67.26 8.80 -0.45
C PRO A 4 -66.36 9.30 0.72
N TRP A 5 -65.52 10.34 0.65
CA TRP A 5 -65.74 11.79 0.43
C TRP A 5 -64.38 12.48 0.20
N LEU A 6 -64.17 13.27 -0.86
CA LEU A 6 -64.47 14.72 -1.05
C LEU A 6 -63.51 15.65 -0.23
N PHE A 7 -62.83 16.71 -0.71
CA PHE A 7 -62.58 17.37 -2.01
C PHE A 7 -61.64 18.61 -1.83
N PHE A 8 -61.08 19.12 -2.95
CA PHE A 8 -60.65 20.50 -3.31
C PHE A 8 -59.60 21.25 -2.45
N GLY A 9 -58.67 22.06 -3.00
CA GLY A 9 -58.45 22.53 -4.37
C GLY A 9 -57.71 23.89 -4.36
N CYS A 10 -56.64 23.97 -5.17
CA CYS A 10 -56.08 25.11 -5.92
C CYS A 10 -56.11 26.58 -5.42
N ALA A 11 -54.88 27.12 -5.28
CA ALA A 11 -54.24 28.14 -6.16
C ALA A 11 -54.49 29.67 -6.02
N LEU A 12 -53.34 30.37 -6.13
CA LEU A 12 -53.04 31.69 -6.77
C LEU A 12 -53.04 33.04 -5.97
N TRP A 13 -51.84 33.65 -5.99
CA TRP A 13 -51.46 35.05 -6.34
C TRP A 13 -51.43 36.23 -5.33
N LEU A 14 -50.36 37.04 -5.54
CA LEU A 14 -50.16 38.51 -5.39
C LEU A 14 -49.26 39.11 -4.26
N ALA A 15 -48.11 39.61 -4.75
CA ALA A 15 -47.28 40.80 -4.46
C ALA A 15 -47.69 41.85 -3.39
N CYS A 16 -46.70 42.44 -2.68
CA CYS A 16 -46.04 43.75 -3.01
C CYS A 16 -45.21 44.35 -1.84
N SER A 17 -44.03 44.92 -2.18
CA SER A 17 -43.29 46.12 -1.68
C SER A 17 -43.42 46.61 -0.21
N SER A 18 -42.39 47.12 0.50
CA SER A 18 -41.59 48.32 0.16
C SER A 18 -40.56 48.63 1.29
N GLY A 19 -39.37 49.14 0.94
CA GLY A 19 -38.81 50.42 1.44
C GLY A 19 -37.68 50.24 2.48
N GLY A 20 -36.57 50.97 2.54
CA GLY A 20 -36.01 52.08 1.77
C GLY A 20 -34.75 52.63 2.50
N LYS A 21 -33.65 52.79 1.74
CA LYS A 21 -32.54 53.79 1.80
C LYS A 21 -31.84 54.22 3.13
N ALA A 22 -30.54 53.87 3.21
CA ALA A 22 -29.32 54.72 3.11
C ALA A 22 -28.88 55.71 4.26
N PRO A 23 -27.59 56.15 4.32
CA PRO A 23 -26.74 56.16 5.52
C PRO A 23 -26.16 57.54 5.93
N VAL A 24 -25.50 57.66 7.10
CA VAL A 24 -24.66 58.82 7.48
C VAL A 24 -23.51 58.43 8.45
N THR A 25 -22.30 58.91 8.18
CA THR A 25 -21.07 58.89 9.04
C THR A 25 -20.87 60.26 9.76
N PRO A 26 -19.72 60.51 10.43
CA PRO A 26 -19.38 60.36 11.86
C PRO A 26 -19.46 61.70 12.65
N PRO A 27 -18.85 61.83 13.85
CA PRO A 27 -17.82 62.87 13.91
C PRO A 27 -16.57 62.54 14.75
N ASP A 28 -15.53 63.25 14.32
CA ASP A 28 -14.21 63.46 14.87
C ASP A 28 -14.25 64.55 15.97
N THR A 29 -13.47 64.40 17.04
CA THR A 29 -13.06 65.53 17.90
C THR A 29 -11.68 65.24 18.50
N GLY A 30 -10.66 65.91 17.96
CA GLY A 30 -9.37 66.05 18.58
C GLY A 30 -9.36 67.07 19.73
N ARG A 31 -8.40 66.91 20.65
CA ARG A 31 -7.86 68.00 21.48
C ARG A 31 -6.42 67.69 21.88
N ASP A 32 -5.52 68.54 21.43
CA ASP A 32 -4.13 68.67 21.84
C ASP A 32 -3.98 69.18 23.28
N ALA A 33 -2.96 68.69 23.98
CA ALA A 33 -2.19 69.47 24.95
C ALA A 33 -0.79 68.85 25.08
N GLY A 34 0.24 69.63 24.73
CA GLY A 34 1.64 69.20 24.78
C GLY A 34 2.26 69.34 26.17
N SER A 35 3.27 68.52 26.44
CA SER A 35 4.43 68.89 27.25
C SER A 35 5.63 68.05 26.87
N THR A 36 6.74 68.72 26.61
CA THR A 36 8.05 68.20 26.22
C THR A 36 8.80 67.55 27.39
N THR A 37 9.41 66.40 27.09
CA THR A 37 10.70 65.84 27.57
C THR A 37 10.93 65.61 29.07
N VAL A 38 11.07 64.33 29.44
CA VAL A 38 12.31 63.74 29.99
C VAL A 38 12.44 62.31 29.45
N GLU A 39 13.51 62.04 28.70
CA GLU A 39 13.92 60.70 28.29
C GLU A 39 14.46 59.93 29.51
N VAL A 40 13.92 58.74 29.75
CA VAL A 40 14.57 57.67 30.50
C VAL A 40 14.85 56.58 29.47
N PRO A 41 16.10 56.12 29.28
CA PRO A 41 16.39 55.08 28.29
C PRO A 41 15.77 53.77 28.77
N ASP A 42 14.67 53.37 28.14
CA ASP A 42 14.14 52.03 28.33
C ASP A 42 15.07 51.04 27.63
N ALA A 43 15.43 49.99 28.36
CA ALA A 43 16.30 48.93 27.89
C ALA A 43 15.72 48.35 26.59
N GLY A 44 16.54 48.31 25.54
CA GLY A 44 16.14 47.79 24.25
C GLY A 44 15.54 46.39 24.38
N SER A 45 14.21 46.32 24.25
CA SER A 45 13.57 45.11 23.77
C SER A 45 13.92 45.00 22.30
N THR A 46 15.01 44.29 22.00
CA THR A 46 15.11 43.61 20.72
C THR A 46 13.92 42.66 20.65
N GLU A 47 12.82 43.12 20.05
CA GLU A 47 11.89 42.22 19.39
C GLU A 47 12.71 41.49 18.33
N VAL A 48 13.20 40.33 18.71
CA VAL A 48 13.67 39.35 17.75
C VAL A 48 12.42 38.96 16.99
N GLU A 49 12.24 39.52 15.78
CA GLU A 49 11.37 38.89 14.79
C GLU A 49 11.86 37.46 14.64
N THR A 50 11.21 36.54 15.34
CA THR A 50 11.34 35.10 15.08
C THR A 50 10.72 34.89 13.72
N VAL A 51 11.53 35.04 12.67
CA VAL A 51 11.19 34.57 11.33
C VAL A 51 10.89 33.09 11.50
N GLU A 52 9.62 32.72 11.40
CA GLU A 52 9.23 31.32 11.47
C GLU A 52 9.99 30.57 10.37
N PRO A 53 10.67 29.46 10.70
CA PRO A 53 11.41 28.71 9.71
C PRO A 53 10.51 28.30 8.55
N THR A 54 10.81 28.82 7.35
CA THR A 54 10.10 28.53 6.11
C THR A 54 10.82 27.39 5.37
N GLY A 55 10.15 26.29 5.08
CA GLY A 55 10.73 25.17 4.32
C GLY A 55 10.14 23.81 4.68
N PRO A 56 10.65 22.71 4.08
CA PRO A 56 10.24 21.36 4.46
C PRO A 56 10.63 21.08 5.91
N ALA A 57 9.80 20.32 6.61
CA ALA A 57 10.03 19.98 8.02
C ALA A 57 11.22 19.05 8.23
N TYR A 58 11.59 18.29 7.19
CA TYR A 58 12.69 17.34 7.22
C TYR A 58 13.66 17.52 6.07
N ARG A 59 14.94 17.30 6.37
CA ARG A 59 16.01 17.09 5.38
C ARG A 59 16.39 15.61 5.36
N VAL A 60 16.58 15.07 4.16
CA VAL A 60 16.98 13.67 3.95
C VAL A 60 18.50 13.53 4.10
N VAL A 61 18.94 12.52 4.85
CA VAL A 61 20.36 12.13 4.99
C VAL A 61 20.49 10.66 4.68
N GLU A 62 21.00 10.33 3.50
CA GLU A 62 21.22 8.94 3.11
C GLU A 62 22.38 8.30 3.89
N LEU A 63 22.13 7.09 4.38
CA LEU A 63 23.12 6.26 5.05
C LEU A 63 23.83 5.39 4.00
N ARG A 64 24.71 6.01 3.22
CA ARG A 64 25.45 5.31 2.16
C ARG A 64 26.49 4.35 2.73
N SER A 65 26.47 3.09 2.30
CA SER A 65 27.61 2.18 2.42
C SER A 65 28.34 2.06 1.08
N GLU A 66 29.58 1.56 1.11
CA GLU A 66 30.23 1.02 -0.09
C GLU A 66 29.29 0.00 -0.78
N PRO A 67 29.32 -0.12 -2.12
CA PRO A 67 28.53 -1.13 -2.84
C PRO A 67 28.89 -2.52 -2.32
N VAL A 68 27.94 -3.19 -1.67
CA VAL A 68 28.13 -4.56 -1.19
C VAL A 68 27.65 -5.55 -2.27
N PRO A 69 28.37 -6.66 -2.52
CA PRO A 69 28.05 -7.59 -3.61
C PRO A 69 26.68 -8.27 -3.47
N TYR A 70 26.11 -8.30 -2.26
CA TYR A 70 24.84 -8.94 -1.94
C TYR A 70 24.07 -8.12 -0.91
N GLY A 71 23.02 -7.42 -1.35
CA GLY A 71 22.07 -6.70 -0.50
C GLY A 71 22.41 -5.23 -0.25
N SER A 72 21.41 -4.46 0.16
CA SER A 72 21.56 -3.07 0.60
C SER A 72 21.73 -3.04 2.14
N PRO A 73 22.51 -2.09 2.69
CA PRO A 73 22.54 -1.88 4.14
C PRO A 73 21.12 -1.62 4.66
N SER A 74 20.83 -2.09 5.87
CA SER A 74 19.55 -1.89 6.55
C SER A 74 19.75 -1.24 7.91
N ILE A 75 18.80 -0.42 8.34
CA ILE A 75 18.78 0.10 9.70
C ILE A 75 18.30 -1.03 10.61
N LEU A 76 19.15 -1.42 11.57
CA LEU A 76 18.84 -2.47 12.54
C LEU A 76 18.11 -1.89 13.75
N ASP A 77 18.61 -0.77 14.27
CA ASP A 77 18.08 -0.13 15.47
C ASP A 77 18.41 1.38 15.48
N MET A 78 17.66 2.16 16.25
CA MET A 78 17.98 3.55 16.57
C MET A 78 17.64 3.83 18.03
N SER A 79 18.61 4.41 18.75
CA SER A 79 18.42 4.77 20.15
C SER A 79 17.50 6.01 20.30
N PRO A 80 16.83 6.20 21.46
CA PRO A 80 16.00 7.38 21.71
C PRO A 80 16.73 8.73 21.49
N GLY A 81 18.02 8.79 21.81
CA GLY A 81 18.91 9.92 21.58
C GLY A 81 19.38 10.12 20.14
N GLY A 82 19.07 9.18 19.24
CA GLY A 82 19.28 9.27 17.79
C GLY A 82 20.52 8.56 17.24
N LEU A 83 21.19 7.69 18.01
CA LEU A 83 22.29 6.87 17.47
C LEU A 83 21.73 5.74 16.62
N VAL A 84 22.25 5.55 15.42
CA VAL A 84 21.69 4.63 14.42
C VAL A 84 22.63 3.44 14.23
N LEU A 85 22.11 2.22 14.39
CA LEU A 85 22.83 0.98 14.10
C LEU A 85 22.45 0.49 12.69
N VAL A 86 23.46 0.30 11.84
CA VAL A 86 23.29 -0.04 10.43
C VAL A 86 24.02 -1.34 10.10
N SER A 87 23.34 -2.24 9.38
CA SER A 87 23.92 -3.48 8.85
C SER A 87 24.75 -3.21 7.60
N ALA A 88 25.74 -4.06 7.35
CA ALA A 88 26.60 -3.89 6.18
C ALA A 88 27.13 -5.23 5.64
N PHE A 89 26.30 -6.29 5.53
CA PHE A 89 26.80 -7.62 5.16
C PHE A 89 27.44 -7.66 3.76
N PRO A 90 28.62 -8.27 3.57
CA PRO A 90 29.43 -9.04 4.54
C PRO A 90 30.40 -8.22 5.42
N ALA A 91 30.47 -6.90 5.24
CA ALA A 91 31.23 -6.00 6.11
C ALA A 91 30.63 -5.87 7.53
N ALA A 92 31.40 -5.28 8.44
CA ALA A 92 30.99 -5.08 9.82
C ALA A 92 29.84 -4.06 9.91
N PRO A 93 28.79 -4.33 10.72
CA PRO A 93 27.81 -3.31 11.06
C PRO A 93 28.49 -2.11 11.74
N TRP A 94 27.82 -0.96 11.73
CA TRP A 94 28.36 0.27 12.30
C TRP A 94 27.29 1.12 12.94
N VAL A 95 27.72 1.94 13.91
CA VAL A 95 26.92 2.97 14.55
C VAL A 95 27.22 4.31 13.90
N TYR A 96 26.17 5.08 13.61
CA TYR A 96 26.27 6.43 13.09
C TYR A 96 25.60 7.43 14.01
N ASP A 97 26.30 8.54 14.24
CA ASP A 97 25.80 9.66 15.01
C ASP A 97 25.39 10.79 14.04
N PRO A 98 24.09 11.07 13.88
CA PRO A 98 23.62 12.13 12.99
C PRO A 98 24.01 13.53 13.44
N LYS A 99 24.38 13.73 14.71
CA LYS A 99 24.79 15.04 15.24
C LYS A 99 26.22 15.39 14.83
N THR A 100 27.10 14.39 14.83
CA THR A 100 28.53 14.59 14.51
C THR A 100 28.91 14.10 13.11
N GLY A 101 28.07 13.30 12.46
CA GLY A 101 28.36 12.61 11.19
C GLY A 101 29.40 11.50 11.32
N THR A 102 29.74 11.09 12.54
CA THR A 102 30.79 10.08 12.78
C THR A 102 30.22 8.66 12.66
N ARG A 103 31.11 7.72 12.27
CA ARG A 103 30.82 6.29 12.17
C ARG A 103 31.77 5.48 13.05
N ARG A 104 31.27 4.41 13.66
CA ARG A 104 32.05 3.46 14.46
C ARG A 104 31.64 2.03 14.12
N GLU A 105 32.58 1.21 13.69
CA GLU A 105 32.34 -0.22 13.46
C GLU A 105 32.02 -0.95 14.77
N VAL A 106 31.17 -1.96 14.69
CA VAL A 106 30.78 -2.82 15.80
C VAL A 106 30.83 -4.30 15.39
N PRO A 107 30.90 -5.24 16.34
CA PRO A 107 30.97 -6.66 16.03
C PRO A 107 29.81 -7.15 15.16
N GLN A 108 30.05 -8.21 14.39
CA GLN A 108 28.98 -8.89 13.66
C GLN A 108 27.88 -9.40 14.61
N ARG A 109 26.64 -9.53 14.09
CA ARG A 109 25.46 -10.03 14.81
C ARG A 109 25.04 -9.19 16.03
N VAL A 110 25.26 -7.88 15.97
CA VAL A 110 24.56 -6.92 16.83
C VAL A 110 23.23 -6.55 16.22
N GLU A 111 22.24 -6.27 17.06
CA GLU A 111 20.85 -6.06 16.64
C GLU A 111 20.20 -4.87 17.36
N ALA A 112 20.71 -4.46 18.53
CA ALA A 112 20.16 -3.34 19.29
C ALA A 112 21.23 -2.34 19.80
N ILE A 113 20.85 -1.10 20.08
CA ILE A 113 21.69 0.01 20.55
C ILE A 113 20.96 0.94 21.54
N ASN A 114 21.68 1.44 22.56
CA ASN A 114 21.18 2.48 23.47
C ASN A 114 21.90 3.84 23.29
N ASP A 115 21.46 4.85 24.04
CA ASP A 115 21.98 6.23 23.96
C ASP A 115 23.44 6.40 24.37
N ALA A 116 23.97 5.44 25.14
CA ALA A 116 25.38 5.39 25.48
C ALA A 116 26.22 4.80 24.33
N GLY A 117 25.61 4.35 23.24
CA GLY A 117 26.28 3.66 22.14
C GLY A 117 26.67 2.21 22.48
N VAL A 118 26.08 1.63 23.53
CA VAL A 118 26.26 0.20 23.83
C VAL A 118 25.39 -0.60 22.86
N THR A 119 25.99 -1.54 22.14
CA THR A 119 25.29 -2.43 21.22
C THR A 119 25.14 -3.82 21.81
N ALA A 120 24.00 -4.46 21.59
CA ALA A 120 23.72 -5.83 22.05
C ALA A 120 23.55 -6.79 20.86
N GLY A 121 24.00 -8.03 21.02
CA GLY A 121 23.98 -9.03 19.95
C GLY A 121 24.10 -10.47 20.44
N ILE A 122 24.11 -11.41 19.49
CA ILE A 122 24.23 -12.85 19.74
C ILE A 122 25.48 -13.40 19.06
N ARG A 123 26.30 -14.13 19.82
CA ARG A 123 27.54 -14.75 19.32
C ARG A 123 27.70 -16.17 19.82
N THR A 124 28.68 -16.88 19.28
CA THR A 124 29.12 -18.15 19.88
C THR A 124 29.93 -17.87 21.15
N SER A 125 29.48 -18.40 22.28
CA SER A 125 30.18 -18.51 23.55
C SER A 125 31.49 -19.28 23.32
N GLY A 126 32.62 -18.66 23.65
CA GLY A 126 33.94 -19.30 23.54
C GLY A 126 34.18 -20.42 24.58
N SER A 127 33.17 -20.75 25.40
CA SER A 127 33.20 -21.81 26.40
C SER A 127 32.84 -23.16 25.80
N LYS A 128 33.69 -24.17 26.00
CA LYS A 128 33.35 -25.57 25.72
C LYS A 128 32.24 -25.99 26.66
N LEU A 129 31.03 -26.14 26.13
CA LEU A 129 29.93 -26.73 26.87
C LEU A 129 30.17 -28.24 27.08
N PRO A 130 29.69 -28.84 28.19
CA PRO A 130 29.72 -30.28 28.40
C PRO A 130 29.12 -31.05 27.21
N PRO A 131 29.60 -32.27 26.90
CA PRO A 131 29.00 -33.10 25.86
C PRO A 131 27.52 -33.40 26.17
N GLY A 132 26.59 -32.85 25.38
CA GLY A 132 25.15 -32.94 25.60
C GLY A 132 24.42 -31.58 25.62
N ASP A 133 25.16 -30.49 25.89
CA ASP A 133 24.67 -29.11 25.82
C ASP A 133 24.87 -28.57 24.40
N CYS A 134 23.78 -28.29 23.70
CA CYS A 134 23.79 -28.07 22.25
C CYS A 134 23.72 -26.62 21.78
N ASP A 135 23.80 -25.63 22.68
CA ASP A 135 23.75 -24.24 22.27
C ASP A 135 24.90 -23.42 22.85
N GLU A 136 26.01 -23.41 22.10
CA GLU A 136 27.14 -22.50 22.36
C GLU A 136 26.78 -21.03 22.08
N ARG A 137 25.52 -20.58 21.97
CA ARG A 137 25.22 -19.15 21.78
C ARG A 137 25.08 -18.42 23.12
N GLU A 138 25.56 -17.18 23.15
CA GLU A 138 25.35 -16.24 24.24
C GLU A 138 24.96 -14.86 23.71
N VAL A 139 24.23 -14.12 24.53
CA VAL A 139 24.01 -12.67 24.33
C VAL A 139 25.25 -11.92 24.83
N PHE A 140 25.64 -10.84 24.15
CA PHE A 140 26.74 -9.99 24.58
C PHE A 140 26.39 -8.50 24.44
N LEU A 141 27.07 -7.68 25.25
CA LEU A 141 27.12 -6.23 25.13
C LEU A 141 28.49 -5.81 24.59
N HIS A 142 28.52 -4.85 23.69
CA HIS A 142 29.72 -4.21 23.17
C HIS A 142 29.66 -2.70 23.42
N PHE A 143 30.68 -2.18 24.10
CA PHE A 143 30.71 -0.81 24.58
C PHE A 143 31.47 0.13 23.61
N PRO A 144 31.26 1.46 23.70
CA PRO A 144 32.01 2.48 22.96
C PRO A 144 33.53 2.33 22.98
N ASP A 145 34.08 1.89 24.12
CA ASP A 145 35.52 1.70 24.35
C ASP A 145 36.09 0.40 23.75
N GLY A 146 35.25 -0.40 23.09
CA GLY A 146 35.62 -1.69 22.49
C GLY A 146 35.55 -2.88 23.45
N THR A 147 35.20 -2.68 24.73
CA THR A 147 35.01 -3.78 25.67
C THR A 147 33.77 -4.61 25.32
N ILE A 148 33.84 -5.92 25.57
CA ILE A 148 32.72 -6.85 25.35
C ILE A 148 32.42 -7.59 26.64
N ARG A 149 31.14 -7.59 27.05
CA ARG A 149 30.62 -8.35 28.19
C ARG A 149 29.66 -9.43 27.70
N GLY A 150 30.02 -10.70 27.89
CA GLY A 150 29.08 -11.81 27.70
C GLY A 150 28.05 -11.84 28.81
N LEU A 151 26.78 -12.04 28.45
CA LEU A 151 25.65 -12.18 29.37
C LEU A 151 25.22 -13.66 29.53
N GLY A 152 25.85 -14.58 28.80
CA GLY A 152 25.49 -16.00 28.79
C GLY A 152 24.26 -16.32 27.95
N ASN A 153 23.85 -17.60 28.00
CA ASN A 153 22.65 -18.09 27.33
C ASN A 153 21.42 -17.85 28.22
N PRO A 154 20.38 -17.12 27.75
CA PRO A 154 19.18 -16.83 28.52
C PRO A 154 18.40 -18.06 29.00
N ALA A 155 18.49 -19.18 28.26
CA ALA A 155 17.75 -20.41 28.55
C ALA A 155 18.52 -21.40 29.45
N ARG A 156 19.74 -21.05 29.89
CA ARG A 156 20.62 -21.96 30.63
C ARG A 156 20.00 -22.40 31.97
N GLY A 157 19.94 -23.71 32.21
CA GLY A 157 19.43 -24.28 33.48
C GLY A 157 17.91 -24.44 33.55
N LEU A 158 17.19 -24.24 32.45
CA LEU A 158 15.79 -24.65 32.32
C LEU A 158 15.71 -26.14 31.97
N ALA A 159 14.66 -26.85 32.41
CA ALA A 159 14.46 -28.30 32.18
C ALA A 159 14.24 -28.70 30.69
N ALA A 160 14.44 -27.74 29.79
CA ALA A 160 14.07 -27.68 28.38
C ALA A 160 15.26 -27.90 27.42
N GLU A 161 16.39 -28.45 27.92
CA GLU A 161 17.64 -28.60 27.17
C GLU A 161 17.58 -29.80 26.21
N ARG A 162 16.86 -29.66 25.10
CA ARG A 162 17.08 -30.48 23.90
C ARG A 162 17.57 -29.63 22.74
N CYS A 163 18.61 -30.13 22.09
CA CYS A 163 19.28 -29.49 20.96
C CYS A 163 18.31 -29.05 19.87
N MET A 164 18.29 -27.76 19.55
CA MET A 164 17.70 -27.31 18.30
C MET A 164 18.62 -27.69 17.14
N GLU A 165 18.05 -28.16 16.03
CA GLU A 165 18.82 -28.32 14.79
C GLU A 165 19.37 -26.95 14.32
N PRO A 166 20.53 -26.92 13.66
CA PRO A 166 21.04 -25.70 13.01
C PRO A 166 20.00 -25.20 11.99
N GLY A 167 19.31 -24.09 12.29
CA GLY A 167 18.30 -23.50 11.40
C GLY A 167 16.98 -23.06 12.05
N SER A 168 16.77 -23.32 13.35
CA SER A 168 15.69 -22.69 14.13
C SER A 168 15.82 -21.16 14.14
N SER A 169 14.71 -20.45 13.93
CA SER A 169 14.71 -19.12 13.31
C SER A 169 14.42 -17.94 14.24
N MET A 170 14.19 -18.10 15.54
CA MET A 170 13.87 -16.96 16.43
C MET A 170 14.78 -16.87 17.65
N ARG A 171 16.00 -16.42 17.40
CA ARG A 171 16.86 -15.80 18.42
C ARG A 171 17.18 -14.39 17.99
N ALA A 172 16.68 -13.41 18.73
CA ALA A 172 16.84 -12.00 18.39
C ALA A 172 16.96 -11.17 19.66
N VAL A 173 17.92 -10.26 19.69
CA VAL A 173 17.93 -9.14 20.63
C VAL A 173 16.99 -8.08 20.08
N ARG A 174 15.96 -7.76 20.86
CA ARG A 174 14.94 -6.78 20.46
C ARG A 174 15.25 -5.37 20.95
N ALA A 175 15.84 -5.25 22.14
CA ALA A 175 16.14 -3.94 22.71
C ALA A 175 17.26 -4.02 23.76
N VAL A 176 17.97 -2.90 23.89
CA VAL A 176 18.85 -2.61 25.02
C VAL A 176 18.57 -1.19 25.51
N ASP A 177 18.37 -1.01 26.81
CA ASP A 177 18.07 0.31 27.37
C ASP A 177 19.30 1.00 27.99
N GLY A 178 19.12 2.23 28.50
CA GLY A 178 20.20 3.00 29.14
C GLY A 178 20.77 2.39 30.42
N ALA A 179 20.07 1.42 31.04
CA ALA A 179 20.56 0.65 32.18
C ALA A 179 21.27 -0.65 31.75
N ASN A 180 21.45 -0.87 30.44
CA ASN A 180 21.95 -2.09 29.83
C ASN A 180 21.10 -3.34 30.15
N ARG A 181 19.80 -3.14 30.37
CA ARG A 181 18.85 -4.26 30.37
C ARG A 181 18.60 -4.68 28.94
N VAL A 182 18.51 -5.99 28.71
CA VAL A 182 18.42 -6.56 27.36
C VAL A 182 17.16 -7.42 27.27
N LEU A 183 16.34 -7.14 26.25
CA LEU A 183 15.17 -7.93 25.92
C LEU A 183 15.49 -8.81 24.71
N VAL A 184 15.24 -10.11 24.84
CA VAL A 184 15.53 -11.09 23.77
C VAL A 184 14.38 -12.06 23.58
N ASP A 185 14.15 -12.44 22.33
CA ASP A 185 13.36 -13.63 21.98
C ASP A 185 14.32 -14.82 21.89
N TRP A 186 13.94 -15.94 22.49
CA TRP A 186 14.77 -17.14 22.52
C TRP A 186 13.93 -18.40 22.45
N ASP A 187 14.21 -19.23 21.45
CA ASP A 187 13.58 -20.54 21.31
C ASP A 187 14.09 -21.55 22.36
N ILE A 188 13.16 -22.26 23.00
CA ILE A 188 13.40 -23.32 24.00
C ILE A 188 12.53 -24.55 23.69
N PHE A 189 12.86 -25.72 24.25
CA PHE A 189 12.12 -26.97 24.02
C PHE A 189 11.38 -27.42 25.29
N GLU A 190 10.07 -27.17 25.36
CA GLU A 190 9.24 -27.48 26.53
C GLU A 190 8.16 -28.50 26.17
N GLU A 191 7.96 -29.49 27.04
CA GLU A 191 6.86 -30.49 26.94
C GLU A 191 6.75 -31.19 25.56
N GLY A 192 7.89 -31.39 24.89
CA GLY A 192 7.94 -32.06 23.58
C GLY A 192 7.75 -31.13 22.37
N THR A 193 7.63 -29.81 22.58
CA THR A 193 7.38 -28.81 21.53
C THR A 193 8.40 -27.66 21.63
N PHE A 194 8.77 -27.07 20.49
CA PHE A 194 9.56 -25.84 20.47
C PHE A 194 8.66 -24.64 20.73
N VAL A 195 9.08 -23.77 21.65
CA VAL A 195 8.37 -22.55 22.01
C VAL A 195 9.34 -21.37 21.99
N THR A 196 8.89 -20.22 21.49
CA THR A 196 9.65 -18.96 21.59
C THR A 196 9.26 -18.26 22.87
N ALA A 197 10.23 -18.01 23.75
CA ALA A 197 10.04 -17.33 25.01
C ALA A 197 10.78 -15.99 25.02
N VAL A 198 10.22 -15.01 25.73
CA VAL A 198 10.83 -13.70 25.92
C VAL A 198 11.62 -13.68 27.22
N PHE A 199 12.85 -13.20 27.18
CA PHE A 199 13.72 -13.07 28.34
C PHE A 199 14.17 -11.62 28.54
N LEU A 200 14.21 -11.18 29.79
CA LEU A 200 14.73 -9.90 30.21
C LEU A 200 15.99 -10.11 31.07
N PHE A 201 17.10 -9.54 30.64
CA PHE A 201 18.28 -9.36 31.49
C PHE A 201 18.11 -8.07 32.30
N ASP A 202 18.11 -8.16 33.63
CA ASP A 202 17.88 -7.00 34.52
C ASP A 202 19.17 -6.24 34.89
N GLY A 203 20.32 -6.66 34.38
CA GLY A 203 21.65 -6.16 34.75
C GLY A 203 22.50 -7.18 35.54
N ALA A 204 21.84 -8.15 36.17
CA ALA A 204 22.45 -9.20 36.98
C ALA A 204 22.10 -10.61 36.49
N ALA A 205 20.85 -10.88 36.16
CA ALA A 205 20.36 -12.21 35.80
C ALA A 205 19.33 -12.18 34.67
N TRP A 206 19.15 -13.34 34.04
CA TRP A 206 18.09 -13.59 33.07
C TRP A 206 16.80 -13.98 33.78
N HIS A 207 15.70 -13.33 33.40
CA HIS A 207 14.36 -13.66 33.81
C HIS A 207 13.52 -14.01 32.60
N ARG A 208 12.89 -15.17 32.61
CA ARG A 208 11.85 -15.50 31.63
C ARG A 208 10.60 -14.68 31.96
N LEU A 209 10.09 -13.94 30.99
CA LEU A 209 8.83 -13.23 31.14
C LEU A 209 7.64 -14.21 31.02
N PRO A 210 6.59 -14.07 31.84
CA PRO A 210 5.46 -15.00 31.82
C PRO A 210 4.64 -14.85 30.54
N SER A 211 4.08 -15.94 30.03
CA SER A 211 3.13 -15.93 28.91
C SER A 211 1.69 -15.66 29.40
N LEU A 212 0.77 -15.23 28.52
CA LEU A 212 -0.68 -15.19 28.80
C LEU A 212 -1.37 -16.56 28.63
N GLY A 213 -0.61 -17.65 28.63
CA GLY A 213 -1.10 -19.02 28.44
C GLY A 213 -0.88 -19.56 27.02
N GLY A 214 0.20 -19.11 26.35
CA GLY A 214 0.54 -19.44 24.97
C GLY A 214 1.81 -20.27 24.78
N HIS A 215 2.03 -20.71 23.53
CA HIS A 215 3.21 -21.48 23.11
C HIS A 215 4.22 -20.64 22.31
N GLU A 216 3.91 -19.39 21.99
CA GLU A 216 4.81 -18.51 21.26
C GLU A 216 4.62 -17.06 21.71
N ASP A 217 5.64 -16.49 22.35
CA ASP A 217 5.71 -15.09 22.73
C ASP A 217 6.75 -14.40 21.86
N GLN A 218 6.45 -13.20 21.36
CA GLN A 218 7.39 -12.39 20.60
C GLN A 218 7.43 -10.98 21.17
N SER A 219 8.62 -10.48 21.47
CA SER A 219 8.79 -9.10 21.93
C SER A 219 8.95 -8.11 20.77
N GLY A 220 8.40 -6.91 20.96
CA GLY A 220 8.50 -5.77 20.06
C GLY A 220 9.53 -4.75 20.55
N GLY A 221 9.34 -4.21 21.77
CA GLY A 221 10.15 -3.11 22.28
C GLY A 221 10.26 -3.06 23.81
N LEU A 222 11.14 -2.19 24.31
CA LEU A 222 11.43 -2.00 25.74
C LEU A 222 11.53 -0.51 26.07
N ALA A 223 10.80 -0.04 27.08
CA ALA A 223 10.91 1.31 27.63
C ALA A 223 10.81 1.31 29.16
N LYS A 224 11.84 1.78 29.87
CA LYS A 224 11.87 1.84 31.35
C LYS A 224 11.36 0.57 32.08
N GLY A 225 11.67 -0.62 31.56
CA GLY A 225 11.26 -1.90 32.18
C GLY A 225 9.85 -2.36 31.82
N LEU A 226 9.15 -1.61 30.97
CA LEU A 226 7.99 -2.06 30.22
C LEU A 226 8.48 -2.75 28.94
N ALA A 227 8.35 -4.08 28.89
CA ALA A 227 8.50 -4.81 27.64
C ALA A 227 7.11 -4.94 26.99
N VAL A 228 7.07 -4.89 25.65
CA VAL A 228 5.83 -5.03 24.89
C VAL A 228 6.01 -6.04 23.78
N GLY A 229 4.91 -6.63 23.31
CA GLY A 229 4.98 -7.61 22.24
C GLY A 229 3.63 -8.21 21.87
N ARG A 230 3.66 -9.47 21.46
CA ARG A 230 2.48 -10.32 21.26
C ARG A 230 2.66 -11.68 21.90
N THR A 231 1.54 -12.32 22.22
CA THR A 231 1.49 -13.71 22.67
C THR A 231 0.47 -14.48 21.87
N LEU A 232 0.82 -15.69 21.46
CA LEU A 232 -0.06 -16.62 20.78
C LEU A 232 -0.62 -17.61 21.79
N SER A 233 -1.86 -17.38 22.21
CA SER A 233 -2.55 -18.20 23.21
C SER A 233 -3.64 -19.07 22.58
N ARG A 234 -3.91 -20.23 23.21
CA ARG A 234 -5.06 -21.08 22.87
C ARG A 234 -5.83 -21.37 24.14
N SER A 235 -7.09 -20.92 24.21
CA SER A 235 -7.91 -21.07 25.41
C SER A 235 -8.39 -22.51 25.66
N LEU A 236 -8.51 -23.33 24.61
CA LEU A 236 -8.88 -24.76 24.64
C LEU A 236 -8.20 -25.52 23.48
N PRO A 237 -7.95 -26.84 23.56
CA PRO A 237 -7.26 -27.60 22.50
C PRO A 237 -7.80 -27.39 21.07
N ASP A 238 -9.12 -27.22 20.93
CA ASP A 238 -9.83 -27.03 19.67
C ASP A 238 -10.20 -25.57 19.37
N ALA A 239 -9.86 -24.63 20.25
CA ALA A 239 -10.12 -23.21 20.02
C ALA A 239 -9.16 -22.64 18.95
N PRO A 240 -9.61 -21.65 18.16
CA PRO A 240 -8.72 -20.93 17.27
C PRO A 240 -7.57 -20.27 18.07
N MET A 241 -6.40 -20.16 17.45
CA MET A 241 -5.28 -19.45 18.05
C MET A 241 -5.62 -17.96 18.14
N ARG A 242 -5.43 -17.38 19.33
CA ARG A 242 -5.58 -15.96 19.59
C ARG A 242 -4.20 -15.32 19.65
N VAL A 243 -4.05 -14.17 19.00
CA VAL A 243 -2.81 -13.39 19.01
C VAL A 243 -3.11 -12.09 19.73
N ASP A 244 -2.64 -11.97 20.97
CA ASP A 244 -2.90 -10.81 21.82
C ASP A 244 -1.69 -9.91 21.92
N ALA A 245 -1.90 -8.59 21.75
CA ALA A 245 -0.90 -7.61 22.13
C ALA A 245 -0.72 -7.66 23.66
N VAL A 246 0.52 -7.68 24.12
CA VAL A 246 0.85 -7.91 25.53
C VAL A 246 1.86 -6.88 26.03
N VAL A 247 1.71 -6.52 27.30
CA VAL A 247 2.71 -5.78 28.07
C VAL A 247 3.21 -6.62 29.22
N TRP A 248 4.52 -6.56 29.45
CA TRP A 248 5.16 -7.10 30.64
C TRP A 248 5.67 -5.95 31.50
N ARG A 249 5.18 -5.88 32.73
CA ARG A 249 5.60 -4.88 33.71
C ARG A 249 5.72 -5.55 35.08
N ASP A 250 6.85 -5.33 35.74
CA ASP A 250 7.12 -5.84 37.09
C ASP A 250 6.88 -7.36 37.24
N GLY A 251 7.26 -8.13 36.21
CA GLY A 251 7.10 -9.59 36.20
C GLY A 251 5.67 -10.07 35.93
N VAL A 252 4.75 -9.19 35.53
CA VAL A 252 3.36 -9.53 35.21
C VAL A 252 3.09 -9.29 33.73
N ALA A 253 2.56 -10.30 33.05
CA ALA A 253 2.02 -10.17 31.70
C ALA A 253 0.56 -9.68 31.77
N SER A 254 0.19 -8.73 30.92
CA SER A 254 -1.18 -8.26 30.79
C SER A 254 -1.53 -8.04 29.32
N ALA A 255 -2.69 -8.56 28.91
CA ALA A 255 -3.22 -8.29 27.59
C ALA A 255 -3.58 -6.80 27.46
N LEU A 256 -3.25 -6.20 26.32
CA LEU A 256 -3.75 -4.90 25.94
C LEU A 256 -5.16 -5.04 25.35
N PRO A 257 -6.03 -4.01 25.49
CA PRO A 257 -7.33 -4.00 24.83
C PRO A 257 -7.20 -4.19 23.31
N ASP A 258 -8.06 -5.02 22.72
CA ASP A 258 -8.10 -5.28 21.27
C ASP A 258 -9.18 -4.44 20.55
N LEU A 259 -9.19 -4.52 19.21
CA LEU A 259 -10.23 -3.94 18.35
C LEU A 259 -11.28 -4.99 17.90
N GLY A 260 -11.30 -6.18 18.53
CA GLY A 260 -12.12 -7.32 18.11
C GLY A 260 -11.40 -8.36 17.22
N GLY A 261 -10.08 -8.25 17.07
CA GLY A 261 -9.23 -9.18 16.34
C GLY A 261 -7.86 -9.40 17.01
N TRP A 262 -6.82 -9.67 16.23
CA TRP A 262 -5.47 -9.84 16.77
C TRP A 262 -4.77 -8.51 16.99
N GLY A 263 -3.71 -8.50 17.81
CA GLY A 263 -2.86 -7.32 18.01
C GLY A 263 -1.38 -7.65 18.22
N PHE A 264 -0.53 -6.66 17.93
CA PHE A 264 0.89 -6.68 18.23
C PHE A 264 1.34 -5.29 18.70
N ALA A 265 1.90 -5.21 19.91
CA ALA A 265 2.58 -4.02 20.39
C ALA A 265 4.05 -4.00 19.93
N HIS A 266 4.41 -3.00 19.12
CA HIS A 266 5.74 -2.87 18.52
C HIS A 266 6.70 -2.06 19.39
N ALA A 267 6.23 -0.95 19.97
CA ALA A 267 7.09 -0.05 20.72
C ALA A 267 6.35 0.61 21.89
N ALA A 268 7.12 1.16 22.81
CA ALA A 268 6.60 1.93 23.92
C ALA A 268 7.53 3.11 24.24
N ASN A 269 6.98 4.16 24.83
CA ASN A 269 7.76 5.25 25.39
C ASN A 269 7.82 5.21 26.93
N ASP A 270 8.65 6.07 27.49
CA ASP A 270 8.88 6.20 28.93
C ASP A 270 7.65 6.65 29.73
N ALA A 271 6.63 7.20 29.09
CA ALA A 271 5.34 7.52 29.70
C ALA A 271 4.42 6.29 29.81
N GLY A 272 4.86 5.13 29.30
CA GLY A 272 4.10 3.89 29.30
C GLY A 272 3.02 3.83 28.21
N GLU A 273 3.14 4.69 27.19
CA GLU A 273 2.30 4.66 26.00
C GLU A 273 2.86 3.63 25.04
N VAL A 274 2.00 2.80 24.48
CA VAL A 274 2.39 1.67 23.63
C VAL A 274 1.76 1.86 22.26
N VAL A 275 2.50 1.54 21.21
CA VAL A 275 2.02 1.61 19.83
C VAL A 275 2.22 0.30 19.11
N GLY A 276 1.42 0.07 18.08
CA GLY A 276 1.52 -1.14 17.28
C GLY A 276 0.43 -1.24 16.23
N GLU A 277 0.00 -2.48 15.96
CA GLU A 277 -1.11 -2.78 15.07
C GLU A 277 -2.16 -3.69 15.71
N ALA A 278 -3.40 -3.56 15.27
CA ALA A 278 -4.49 -4.48 15.61
C ALA A 278 -5.47 -4.64 14.44
N THR A 279 -6.21 -5.75 14.40
CA THR A 279 -7.30 -5.98 13.44
C THR A 279 -8.66 -5.90 14.11
N ARG A 280 -9.70 -5.60 13.31
CA ARG A 280 -11.10 -5.52 13.76
C ARG A 280 -11.82 -6.87 13.78
N SER A 281 -11.15 -7.93 13.34
CA SER A 281 -11.75 -9.27 13.27
C SER A 281 -10.70 -10.37 13.44
N GLU A 282 -11.06 -11.40 14.19
CA GLU A 282 -10.32 -12.66 14.31
C GLU A 282 -10.22 -13.44 12.99
N ARG A 283 -11.16 -13.21 12.05
CA ARG A 283 -11.20 -13.91 10.75
C ARG A 283 -10.22 -13.35 9.72
N GLY A 284 -9.39 -12.39 10.13
CA GLY A 284 -8.46 -11.66 9.26
C GLY A 284 -8.95 -10.23 8.97
N GLY A 285 -8.08 -9.44 8.35
CA GLY A 285 -8.32 -8.04 8.05
C GLY A 285 -7.01 -7.28 7.93
N SER A 286 -7.07 -6.08 7.35
CA SER A 286 -5.90 -5.19 7.29
C SER A 286 -5.54 -4.70 8.69
N GLY A 287 -4.27 -4.82 9.08
CA GLY A 287 -3.76 -4.24 10.33
C GLY A 287 -4.00 -2.73 10.39
N GLN A 288 -4.40 -2.23 11.55
CA GLN A 288 -4.65 -0.81 11.82
C GLN A 288 -3.67 -0.32 12.87
N ALA A 289 -3.02 0.81 12.61
CA ALA A 289 -2.13 1.44 13.57
C ALA A 289 -2.91 1.87 14.80
N VAL A 290 -2.41 1.51 15.98
CA VAL A 290 -3.07 1.77 17.26
C VAL A 290 -2.13 2.35 18.29
N LEU A 291 -2.70 3.15 19.19
CA LEU A 291 -2.09 3.65 20.40
C LEU A 291 -2.85 3.10 21.61
N TRP A 292 -2.14 2.42 22.50
CA TRP A 292 -2.62 2.06 23.82
C TRP A 292 -2.14 3.07 24.86
N ARG A 293 -3.10 3.78 25.47
CA ARG A 293 -2.83 4.79 26.50
C ARG A 293 -3.90 4.72 27.59
N GLY A 294 -3.47 4.63 28.85
CA GLY A 294 -4.38 4.61 30.00
C GLY A 294 -5.39 3.46 29.97
N GLY A 295 -5.00 2.27 29.49
CA GLY A 295 -5.87 1.10 29.39
C GLY A 295 -6.92 1.17 28.28
N ARG A 296 -6.75 2.06 27.30
CA ARG A 296 -7.62 2.18 26.12
C ARG A 296 -6.82 2.01 24.85
N VAL A 297 -7.39 1.34 23.86
CA VAL A 297 -6.90 1.31 22.48
C VAL A 297 -7.54 2.44 21.68
N THR A 298 -6.73 3.18 20.91
CA THR A 298 -7.18 4.23 20.00
C THR A 298 -6.61 3.95 18.63
N GLU A 299 -7.47 3.86 17.61
CA GLU A 299 -7.04 3.78 16.23
C GLU A 299 -6.41 5.11 15.78
N LEU A 300 -5.23 5.05 15.17
CA LEU A 300 -4.50 6.21 14.67
C LEU A 300 -4.90 6.58 13.22
N GLY A 301 -5.53 5.64 12.51
CA GLY A 301 -5.96 5.78 11.12
C GLY A 301 -4.86 5.46 10.11
N ALA A 302 -5.18 5.68 8.84
CA ALA A 302 -4.30 5.47 7.70
C ALA A 302 -4.33 6.72 6.79
N LEU A 303 -3.44 6.79 5.79
CA LEU A 303 -3.55 7.83 4.77
C LEU A 303 -4.86 7.68 3.97
N PRO A 304 -5.41 8.77 3.40
CA PRO A 304 -6.61 8.68 2.57
C PRO A 304 -6.49 7.63 1.45
N GLY A 305 -7.44 6.70 1.40
CA GLY A 305 -7.49 5.62 0.41
C GLY A 305 -6.62 4.39 0.74
N HIS A 306 -5.75 4.47 1.75
CA HIS A 306 -5.04 3.32 2.29
C HIS A 306 -5.97 2.50 3.19
N THR A 307 -5.77 1.18 3.22
CA THR A 307 -6.65 0.24 3.93
C THR A 307 -5.99 -0.39 5.15
N ALA A 308 -4.67 -0.24 5.28
CA ALA A 308 -3.83 -0.78 6.33
C ALA A 308 -2.88 0.29 6.88
N SER A 309 -2.49 0.13 8.14
CA SER A 309 -1.49 0.96 8.80
C SER A 309 -0.84 0.21 9.95
N VAL A 310 0.41 0.54 10.23
CA VAL A 310 1.19 -0.02 11.34
C VAL A 310 1.94 1.14 11.99
N ALA A 311 1.89 1.23 13.33
CA ALA A 311 2.74 2.13 14.10
C ALA A 311 3.98 1.35 14.59
N THR A 312 5.17 1.78 14.18
CA THR A 312 6.43 1.05 14.41
C THR A 312 7.20 1.55 15.62
N ASP A 313 7.12 2.86 15.90
CA ASP A 313 7.89 3.48 17.00
C ASP A 313 7.21 4.76 17.53
N ILE A 314 7.51 5.11 18.78
CA ILE A 314 6.96 6.27 19.48
C ILE A 314 8.03 6.95 20.33
N ASN A 315 8.16 8.28 20.21
CA ASN A 315 9.12 9.04 21.02
C ASN A 315 8.52 9.58 22.34
N ALA A 316 9.36 10.17 23.19
CA ALA A 316 8.96 10.74 24.48
C ALA A 316 7.95 11.91 24.36
N SER A 317 7.84 12.54 23.19
CA SER A 317 6.85 13.60 22.92
C SER A 317 5.50 13.04 22.43
N GLY A 318 5.37 11.72 22.31
CA GLY A 318 4.17 11.05 21.79
C GLY A 318 4.00 11.18 20.28
N GLN A 319 5.05 11.54 19.55
CA GLN A 319 5.07 11.44 18.08
C GLN A 319 5.31 9.98 17.70
N ILE A 320 4.52 9.48 16.75
CA ILE A 320 4.54 8.07 16.37
C ILE A 320 4.87 8.01 14.89
N VAL A 321 5.69 7.06 14.48
CA VAL A 321 5.99 6.80 13.07
C VAL A 321 5.52 5.42 12.68
N GLY A 322 5.44 5.19 11.36
CA GLY A 322 5.12 3.88 10.86
C GLY A 322 4.86 3.87 9.36
N THR A 323 4.01 2.96 8.95
CA THR A 323 3.70 2.74 7.55
C THR A 323 2.20 2.74 7.34
N SER A 324 1.74 3.36 6.26
CA SER A 324 0.38 3.20 5.76
C SER A 324 0.42 2.53 4.40
N SER A 325 -0.46 1.57 4.15
CA SER A 325 -0.50 0.80 2.91
C SER A 325 -1.91 0.36 2.53
N TYR A 326 -2.07 -0.21 1.35
CA TYR A 326 -3.28 -0.96 0.98
C TYR A 326 -2.95 -2.43 0.75
N PHE A 327 -3.86 -3.32 1.14
CA PHE A 327 -3.66 -4.77 1.06
C PHE A 327 -4.10 -5.29 -0.33
N GLY A 328 -3.17 -5.81 -1.12
CA GLY A 328 -3.42 -6.37 -2.44
C GLY A 328 -2.13 -6.81 -3.13
N TRP A 329 -2.21 -7.71 -4.12
CA TRP A 329 -1.11 -8.26 -4.94
C TRP A 329 -0.35 -7.21 -5.79
N GLU A 330 -0.31 -5.96 -5.36
CA GLU A 330 -0.21 -4.79 -6.24
C GLU A 330 1.09 -4.02 -6.00
N GLY A 331 2.20 -4.67 -6.38
CA GLY A 331 3.45 -4.04 -6.81
C GLY A 331 4.19 -3.10 -5.84
N PRO A 332 5.39 -2.63 -6.26
CA PRO A 332 6.12 -1.57 -5.56
C PRO A 332 5.31 -0.26 -5.52
N GLY A 333 5.42 0.50 -4.42
CA GLY A 333 4.74 1.79 -4.23
C GLY A 333 3.48 1.74 -3.37
N SER A 334 3.10 0.58 -2.83
CA SER A 334 1.89 0.37 -2.01
C SER A 334 1.98 0.81 -0.55
N ALA A 335 3.17 1.18 -0.09
CA ALA A 335 3.43 1.62 1.27
C ALA A 335 4.01 3.05 1.30
N ARG A 336 3.61 3.83 2.31
CA ARG A 336 4.10 5.18 2.60
C ARG A 336 4.55 5.25 4.05
N GLY A 337 5.73 5.80 4.29
CA GLY A 337 6.15 6.16 5.64
C GLY A 337 5.31 7.32 6.15
N VAL A 338 4.81 7.20 7.37
CA VAL A 338 3.91 8.19 7.98
C VAL A 338 4.40 8.68 9.33
N LEU A 339 4.02 9.91 9.66
CA LEU A 339 4.13 10.50 10.99
C LEU A 339 2.71 10.73 11.54
N PHE A 340 2.39 10.11 12.66
CA PHE A 340 1.20 10.42 13.44
C PHE A 340 1.55 11.50 14.47
N SER A 341 0.98 12.68 14.30
CA SER A 341 1.24 13.81 15.20
C SER A 341 0.01 14.72 15.28
N GLY A 342 -0.31 15.18 16.49
CA GLY A 342 -1.46 16.06 16.72
C GLY A 342 -2.81 15.45 16.28
N GLY A 343 -2.96 14.13 16.37
CA GLY A 343 -4.17 13.41 15.93
C GLY A 343 -4.35 13.30 14.42
N ARG A 344 -3.30 13.57 13.64
CA ARG A 344 -3.30 13.48 12.17
C ARG A 344 -2.29 12.45 11.70
N VAL A 345 -2.59 11.79 10.58
CA VAL A 345 -1.64 11.00 9.79
C VAL A 345 -1.05 11.90 8.71
N LEU A 346 0.27 12.06 8.70
CA LEU A 346 1.00 12.84 7.71
C LEU A 346 1.85 11.90 6.86
N ASP A 347 1.80 12.03 5.54
CA ASP A 347 2.73 11.34 4.64
C ASP A 347 4.11 12.02 4.75
N LEU A 348 5.14 11.27 5.12
CA LEU A 348 6.50 11.80 5.23
C LEU A 348 7.04 12.32 3.90
N ASN A 349 6.54 11.81 2.78
CA ASN A 349 6.90 12.30 1.45
C ASN A 349 6.40 13.74 1.22
N ASP A 350 5.41 14.22 1.97
CA ASP A 350 4.93 15.62 1.89
C ASP A 350 5.68 16.56 2.83
N LEU A 351 6.62 16.04 3.62
CA LEU A 351 7.36 16.80 4.62
C LEU A 351 8.85 16.98 4.26
N VAL A 352 9.25 16.53 3.06
CA VAL A 352 10.59 16.65 2.47
C VAL A 352 10.51 17.39 1.14
N ALA A 353 11.63 17.91 0.65
CA ALA A 353 11.72 18.55 -0.66
C ALA A 353 12.34 17.66 -1.76
N GLU A 354 12.93 16.53 -1.39
CA GLU A 354 13.60 15.59 -2.30
C GLU A 354 12.68 14.39 -2.57
N HIS A 355 12.45 14.07 -3.85
CA HIS A 355 11.50 13.03 -4.29
C HIS A 355 12.06 12.12 -5.39
N ASP A 356 13.38 11.90 -5.40
CA ASP A 356 14.04 10.94 -6.32
C ASP A 356 13.74 9.47 -5.96
N ALA A 357 13.27 9.22 -4.74
CA ALA A 357 12.73 7.97 -4.24
C ALA A 357 11.57 8.24 -3.28
N LEU A 358 10.72 7.22 -3.07
CA LEU A 358 9.63 7.30 -2.10
C LEU A 358 10.08 6.83 -0.72
N ILE A 359 9.75 7.59 0.32
CA ILE A 359 9.77 7.12 1.70
C ILE A 359 8.65 6.09 1.84
N SER A 360 9.00 4.81 1.76
CA SER A 360 8.01 3.72 1.81
C SER A 360 7.71 3.25 3.22
N GLU A 361 8.65 3.42 4.14
CA GLU A 361 8.54 2.93 5.52
C GLU A 361 9.25 3.91 6.47
N ALA A 362 8.65 4.14 7.63
CA ALA A 362 9.29 4.79 8.75
C ALA A 362 9.50 3.77 9.87
N LEU A 363 10.76 3.55 10.24
CA LEU A 363 11.17 2.44 11.07
C LEU A 363 11.26 2.84 12.54
N ARG A 364 11.93 3.96 12.83
CA ARG A 364 12.25 4.42 14.19
C ARG A 364 12.20 5.93 14.31
N ILE A 365 11.92 6.45 15.50
CA ILE A 365 11.90 7.88 15.81
C ILE A 365 12.65 8.18 17.11
N SER A 366 13.54 9.18 17.07
CA SER A 366 14.25 9.66 18.25
C SER A 366 13.42 10.70 19.02
N ASP A 367 13.79 10.98 20.27
CA ASP A 367 13.20 12.04 21.10
C ASP A 367 13.43 13.44 20.52
N SER A 368 14.46 13.59 19.69
CA SER A 368 14.72 14.83 18.94
C SER A 368 13.91 14.95 17.64
N GLY A 369 13.14 13.92 17.28
CA GLY A 369 12.31 13.88 16.07
C GLY A 369 13.05 13.42 14.81
N VAL A 370 14.32 13.01 14.88
CA VAL A 370 14.99 12.31 13.76
C VAL A 370 14.29 10.99 13.51
N ILE A 371 13.98 10.69 12.25
CA ILE A 371 13.25 9.47 11.83
C ILE A 371 14.16 8.62 10.94
N ALA A 372 14.33 7.35 11.28
CA ALA A 372 14.94 6.35 10.42
C ALA A 372 13.92 5.84 9.40
N VAL A 373 14.24 5.89 8.11
CA VAL A 373 13.32 5.54 7.02
C VAL A 373 13.97 4.65 5.96
N LEU A 374 13.13 3.98 5.17
CA LEU A 374 13.54 3.29 3.96
C LEU A 374 13.06 4.05 2.72
N LEU A 375 14.01 4.43 1.86
CA LEU A 375 13.73 5.03 0.56
C LEU A 375 13.65 3.93 -0.50
N ARG A 376 12.59 3.96 -1.30
CA ARG A 376 12.33 3.05 -2.41
C ARG A 376 12.51 3.78 -3.74
N GLY A 377 13.66 3.51 -4.36
CA GLY A 377 14.00 3.93 -5.72
C GLY A 377 14.46 2.73 -6.55
N PRO A 378 15.44 2.86 -7.46
CA PRO A 378 16.07 1.71 -8.10
C PRO A 378 16.62 0.73 -7.07
N GLU A 379 17.29 1.27 -6.05
CA GLU A 379 17.78 0.52 -4.91
C GLU A 379 16.99 0.92 -3.67
N LEU A 380 16.81 -0.03 -2.75
CA LEU A 380 16.36 0.28 -1.40
C LEU A 380 17.52 0.94 -0.65
N ARG A 381 17.29 2.16 -0.13
CA ARG A 381 18.32 2.97 0.53
C ARG A 381 17.86 3.34 1.94
N PRO A 382 18.62 2.99 3.00
CA PRO A 382 18.36 3.50 4.34
C PRO A 382 18.70 4.99 4.41
N ALA A 383 17.86 5.78 5.07
CA ALA A 383 18.07 7.21 5.27
C ALA A 383 17.53 7.69 6.61
N LEU A 384 17.93 8.91 6.99
CA LEU A 384 17.39 9.63 8.13
C LEU A 384 16.65 10.88 7.64
N LEU A 385 15.49 11.14 8.22
CA LEU A 385 14.82 12.43 8.14
C LEU A 385 15.21 13.24 9.37
N VAL A 386 15.99 14.30 9.16
CA VAL A 386 16.47 15.19 10.22
C VAL A 386 15.59 16.44 10.26
N PRO A 387 14.95 16.78 11.41
CA PRO A 387 14.15 17.98 11.54
C PRO A 387 14.93 19.24 11.17
N THR A 388 14.32 20.13 10.40
CA THR A 388 14.89 21.43 10.02
C THR A 388 14.55 22.54 11.02
N GLY A 389 13.63 22.27 11.94
CA GLY A 389 12.99 23.26 12.81
C GLY A 389 11.73 23.89 12.21
N ALA A 390 11.47 23.68 10.91
CA ALA A 390 10.21 24.11 10.29
C ALA A 390 9.03 23.26 10.78
N PRO A 391 7.83 23.85 10.94
CA PRO A 391 6.65 23.09 11.32
C PRO A 391 6.27 22.08 10.22
N PRO A 392 5.77 20.88 10.58
CA PRO A 392 5.29 19.90 9.61
C PRO A 392 4.06 20.43 8.86
N LYS A 393 4.31 20.97 7.67
CA LYS A 393 3.30 21.44 6.72
C LYS A 393 3.39 20.57 5.46
N PRO A 394 2.41 19.68 5.22
CA PRO A 394 2.39 18.86 4.02
C PRO A 394 2.38 19.72 2.74
N ASP A 395 3.27 19.40 1.81
CA ASP A 395 3.28 19.90 0.44
C ASP A 395 3.20 18.73 -0.54
N ALA A 396 2.05 18.58 -1.18
CA ALA A 396 1.81 17.54 -2.19
C ALA A 396 2.12 18.00 -3.62
N ALA A 397 2.69 19.20 -3.83
CA ALA A 397 2.94 19.75 -5.16
C ALA A 397 3.88 18.89 -6.02
N TRP A 398 4.76 18.11 -5.41
CA TRP A 398 5.61 17.15 -6.12
C TRP A 398 4.81 16.05 -6.84
N ARG A 399 3.55 15.82 -6.45
CA ARG A 399 2.59 14.92 -7.12
C ARG A 399 1.80 15.60 -8.25
N SER A 400 1.95 16.89 -8.50
CA SER A 400 0.98 17.69 -9.26
C SER A 400 1.08 17.64 -10.79
N LYS A 401 1.86 16.72 -11.38
CA LYS A 401 1.84 16.58 -12.84
C LYS A 401 0.44 16.13 -13.30
N GLY A 402 -0.18 16.93 -14.15
CA GLY A 402 -1.56 16.73 -14.62
C GLY A 402 -2.62 17.31 -13.70
N THR A 403 -3.87 17.31 -14.16
CA THR A 403 -5.04 17.67 -13.35
C THR A 403 -5.51 16.44 -12.58
N VAL A 404 -5.49 16.50 -11.25
CA VAL A 404 -6.09 15.46 -10.41
C VAL A 404 -7.61 15.64 -10.39
N LEU A 405 -8.34 14.63 -10.87
CA LEU A 405 -9.81 14.63 -10.93
C LEU A 405 -10.45 13.98 -9.69
N ALA A 406 -9.75 13.04 -9.07
CA ALA A 406 -10.15 12.39 -7.82
C ALA A 406 -8.91 11.89 -7.07
N GLU A 407 -9.01 11.81 -5.74
CA GLU A 407 -7.95 11.33 -4.83
C GLU A 407 -8.51 10.27 -3.88
N ALA A 408 -7.61 9.53 -3.22
CA ALA A 408 -7.98 8.45 -2.30
C ALA A 408 -8.83 7.35 -2.94
N GLU A 409 -8.63 7.10 -4.24
CA GLU A 409 -9.34 6.09 -5.01
C GLU A 409 -8.45 4.87 -5.24
N LEU A 410 -8.72 3.76 -4.52
CA LEU A 410 -8.11 2.46 -4.80
C LEU A 410 -8.73 1.84 -6.06
N ALA A 411 -8.59 2.55 -7.17
CA ALA A 411 -9.15 2.22 -8.46
C ALA A 411 -8.29 1.16 -9.17
N SER A 412 -8.94 0.18 -9.81
CA SER A 412 -8.24 -0.86 -10.57
C SER A 412 -8.37 -0.71 -12.09
N ALA A 413 -9.36 0.04 -12.57
CA ALA A 413 -9.53 0.29 -14.01
C ALA A 413 -10.30 1.57 -14.32
N LEU A 414 -10.07 2.08 -15.54
CA LEU A 414 -10.75 3.23 -16.11
C LEU A 414 -11.54 2.86 -17.37
N ALA A 415 -12.64 3.57 -17.57
CA ALA A 415 -13.39 3.62 -18.82
C ALA A 415 -13.83 5.07 -19.09
N LEU A 416 -13.96 5.43 -20.36
CA LEU A 416 -14.29 6.79 -20.79
C LEU A 416 -15.52 6.77 -21.70
N ASP A 417 -16.37 7.79 -21.57
CA ASP A 417 -17.27 8.20 -22.65
C ASP A 417 -16.91 9.61 -23.14
N ALA A 418 -17.81 10.28 -23.87
CA ALA A 418 -17.56 11.63 -24.38
C ALA A 418 -17.35 12.67 -23.25
N GLU A 419 -18.01 12.52 -22.10
CA GLU A 419 -18.14 13.57 -21.08
C GLU A 419 -17.45 13.23 -19.75
N ARG A 420 -17.28 11.94 -19.44
CA ARG A 420 -16.94 11.48 -18.10
C ARG A 420 -15.86 10.40 -18.09
N VAL A 421 -15.19 10.33 -16.95
CA VAL A 421 -14.31 9.22 -16.55
C VAL A 421 -15.08 8.34 -15.57
N TYR A 422 -14.98 7.03 -15.74
CA TYR A 422 -15.58 6.01 -14.87
C TYR A 422 -14.50 5.10 -14.34
N TRP A 423 -14.68 4.63 -13.11
CA TRP A 423 -13.75 3.68 -12.49
C TRP A 423 -14.44 2.77 -11.50
N VAL A 424 -13.75 1.68 -11.20
CA VAL A 424 -14.09 0.74 -10.14
C VAL A 424 -13.03 0.83 -9.04
N SER A 425 -13.46 1.06 -7.79
CA SER A 425 -12.60 1.10 -6.60
C SER A 425 -12.91 -0.06 -5.67
N ARG A 426 -11.87 -0.63 -5.04
CA ARG A 426 -12.03 -1.57 -3.92
C ARG A 426 -12.24 -0.80 -2.61
N LYS A 427 -13.05 -1.35 -1.71
CA LYS A 427 -13.18 -0.84 -0.34
C LYS A 427 -12.19 -1.53 0.61
N ALA A 428 -11.89 -0.87 1.72
CA ALA A 428 -10.93 -1.35 2.73
C ALA A 428 -11.32 -2.69 3.39
N GLU A 429 -12.62 -2.94 3.57
CA GLU A 429 -13.14 -4.14 4.25
C GLU A 429 -13.62 -5.22 3.27
N GLY A 430 -13.30 -5.06 1.98
CA GLY A 430 -13.87 -5.86 0.89
C GLY A 430 -15.06 -5.17 0.22
N GLY A 431 -15.43 -5.65 -0.97
CA GLY A 431 -16.46 -5.01 -1.79
C GLY A 431 -15.91 -4.01 -2.81
N LEU A 432 -16.84 -3.48 -3.61
CA LEU A 432 -16.56 -2.68 -4.80
C LEU A 432 -17.45 -1.44 -4.87
N VAL A 433 -16.94 -0.41 -5.53
CA VAL A 433 -17.66 0.84 -5.79
C VAL A 433 -17.44 1.26 -7.23
N ILE A 434 -18.52 1.57 -7.95
CA ILE A 434 -18.45 2.17 -9.28
C ILE A 434 -18.70 3.66 -9.15
N LYS A 435 -17.78 4.47 -9.67
CA LYS A 435 -17.78 5.92 -9.54
C LYS A 435 -17.53 6.60 -10.88
N THR A 436 -17.83 7.89 -10.94
CA THR A 436 -17.60 8.73 -12.11
C THR A 436 -17.33 10.19 -11.74
N VAL A 437 -16.60 10.88 -12.61
CA VAL A 437 -16.34 12.33 -12.55
C VAL A 437 -16.39 12.92 -13.96
N PRO A 438 -16.88 14.16 -14.14
CA PRO A 438 -16.75 14.87 -15.41
C PRO A 438 -15.27 15.00 -15.83
N LYS A 439 -14.99 14.91 -17.14
CA LYS A 439 -13.63 15.01 -17.68
C LYS A 439 -12.99 16.37 -17.45
N ASP A 440 -13.78 17.43 -17.30
CA ASP A 440 -13.36 18.79 -16.97
C ASP A 440 -13.15 19.03 -15.46
N GLY A 441 -13.46 18.04 -14.62
CA GLY A 441 -13.38 18.10 -13.17
C GLY A 441 -14.75 18.39 -12.53
N GLY A 442 -14.84 18.20 -11.21
CA GLY A 442 -16.08 18.40 -10.47
C GLY A 442 -16.27 17.36 -9.38
N ALA A 443 -17.52 17.18 -8.94
CA ALA A 443 -17.82 16.23 -7.88
C ALA A 443 -17.78 14.78 -8.37
N VAL A 444 -17.05 13.94 -7.63
CA VAL A 444 -17.11 12.48 -7.78
C VAL A 444 -18.51 11.99 -7.40
N THR A 445 -19.11 11.18 -8.25
CA THR A 445 -20.43 10.57 -8.05
C THR A 445 -20.28 9.05 -7.91
N THR A 446 -20.82 8.47 -6.85
CA THR A 446 -20.97 7.01 -6.72
C THR A 446 -22.23 6.55 -7.45
N LEU A 447 -22.07 5.67 -8.43
CA LEU A 447 -23.19 5.10 -9.20
C LEU A 447 -23.76 3.84 -8.54
N TRP A 448 -22.87 3.03 -7.98
CA TRP A 448 -23.23 1.80 -7.29
C TRP A 448 -22.15 1.37 -6.30
N SER A 449 -22.54 0.61 -5.29
CA SER A 449 -21.63 0.07 -4.28
C SER A 449 -22.13 -1.25 -3.71
N ALA A 450 -21.20 -2.13 -3.36
CA ALA A 450 -21.41 -3.31 -2.54
C ALA A 450 -20.38 -3.38 -1.42
N ASP A 451 -20.78 -3.94 -0.28
CA ASP A 451 -19.93 -4.07 0.92
C ASP A 451 -19.13 -5.38 0.96
N THR A 452 -19.48 -6.34 0.10
CA THR A 452 -18.75 -7.60 -0.04
C THR A 452 -18.53 -7.94 -1.51
N GLY A 453 -17.74 -8.98 -1.78
CA GLY A 453 -17.41 -9.41 -3.13
C GLY A 453 -16.14 -8.74 -3.68
N PHE A 454 -15.73 -9.19 -4.85
CA PHE A 454 -14.55 -8.70 -5.54
C PHE A 454 -14.73 -8.71 -7.06
N GLY A 455 -13.82 -8.03 -7.74
CA GLY A 455 -13.72 -8.01 -9.20
C GLY A 455 -12.26 -7.93 -9.61
N TYR A 456 -11.99 -8.34 -10.83
CA TYR A 456 -10.65 -8.34 -11.44
C TYR A 456 -10.33 -7.01 -12.11
N GLY A 457 -11.29 -6.08 -12.18
CA GLY A 457 -11.05 -4.74 -12.69
C GLY A 457 -11.29 -4.62 -14.19
N TYR A 458 -12.21 -5.40 -14.75
CA TYR A 458 -12.68 -5.18 -16.11
C TYR A 458 -13.84 -4.19 -16.08
N LEU A 459 -13.73 -3.13 -16.89
CA LEU A 459 -14.67 -2.02 -16.91
C LEU A 459 -14.84 -1.54 -18.35
N ALA A 460 -16.09 -1.36 -18.77
CA ALA A 460 -16.43 -0.75 -20.04
C ALA A 460 -17.69 0.11 -19.89
N VAL A 461 -17.91 1.01 -20.85
CA VAL A 461 -19.11 1.86 -20.88
C VAL A 461 -19.72 1.83 -22.27
N ASP A 462 -21.05 1.90 -22.32
CA ASP A 462 -21.81 2.18 -23.53
C ASP A 462 -22.58 3.49 -23.36
N GLU A 463 -23.61 3.75 -24.15
CA GLU A 463 -24.40 4.98 -24.09
C GLU A 463 -25.14 5.15 -22.75
N GLN A 464 -25.58 4.06 -22.12
CA GLN A 464 -26.52 4.09 -20.99
C GLN A 464 -25.94 3.51 -19.69
N PHE A 465 -24.97 2.61 -19.79
CA PHE A 465 -24.53 1.77 -18.69
C PHE A 465 -23.00 1.77 -18.53
N VAL A 466 -22.61 1.52 -17.28
CA VAL A 466 -21.26 1.10 -16.91
C VAL A 466 -21.31 -0.40 -16.65
N TRP A 467 -20.48 -1.15 -17.39
CA TRP A 467 -20.37 -2.60 -17.33
C TRP A 467 -19.11 -2.99 -16.59
N PHE A 468 -19.18 -4.00 -15.73
CA PHE A 468 -18.07 -4.42 -14.88
C PHE A 468 -18.16 -5.89 -14.51
N ASP A 469 -17.02 -6.50 -14.19
CA ASP A 469 -16.98 -7.84 -13.64
C ASP A 469 -17.19 -7.81 -12.12
N TYR A 470 -18.00 -8.74 -11.62
CA TYR A 470 -18.29 -8.81 -10.19
C TYR A 470 -18.63 -10.22 -9.74
N LEU A 471 -17.94 -10.65 -8.69
CA LEU A 471 -18.27 -11.81 -7.90
C LEU A 471 -18.78 -11.34 -6.53
N PRO A 472 -20.10 -11.35 -6.28
CA PRO A 472 -20.60 -11.18 -4.92
C PRO A 472 -20.02 -12.29 -4.04
N CYS A 473 -19.77 -12.02 -2.77
CA CYS A 473 -19.33 -13.03 -1.81
C CYS A 473 -20.18 -12.90 -0.56
N ALA A 474 -21.15 -13.80 -0.39
CA ALA A 474 -21.97 -13.86 0.81
C ALA A 474 -21.29 -14.66 1.95
N ASP A 475 -20.32 -15.51 1.63
CA ASP A 475 -19.54 -16.32 2.56
C ASP A 475 -18.03 -16.20 2.26
N SER A 476 -17.19 -16.82 3.09
CA SER A 476 -15.72 -16.71 2.99
C SER A 476 -15.11 -17.48 1.80
N ARG A 477 -15.88 -18.32 1.10
CA ARG A 477 -15.39 -19.12 -0.04
C ARG A 477 -15.98 -18.66 -1.38
N CYS A 478 -17.04 -17.84 -1.35
CA CYS A 478 -17.78 -17.35 -2.50
C CYS A 478 -18.38 -18.49 -3.37
N ASP A 479 -18.48 -19.71 -2.84
CA ASP A 479 -18.76 -20.94 -3.62
C ASP A 479 -20.16 -20.95 -4.25
N SER A 480 -21.11 -20.21 -3.69
CA SER A 480 -22.52 -20.16 -4.12
C SER A 480 -22.91 -18.92 -4.93
N SER A 481 -21.94 -18.06 -5.26
CA SER A 481 -22.23 -16.72 -5.77
C SER A 481 -22.17 -16.64 -7.31
N PRO A 482 -23.11 -15.94 -7.96
CA PRO A 482 -23.14 -15.81 -9.41
C PRO A 482 -22.00 -14.88 -9.87
N ARG A 483 -20.86 -15.49 -10.20
CA ARG A 483 -19.78 -14.80 -10.89
C ARG A 483 -20.25 -14.40 -12.27
N GLY A 484 -19.96 -13.15 -12.66
CA GLY A 484 -20.30 -12.74 -14.00
C GLY A 484 -20.09 -11.28 -14.29
N ILE A 485 -20.76 -10.84 -15.34
CA ILE A 485 -20.73 -9.48 -15.86
C ILE A 485 -21.99 -8.78 -15.41
N TRP A 486 -21.80 -7.62 -14.82
CA TRP A 486 -22.83 -6.77 -14.27
C TRP A 486 -22.84 -5.43 -14.95
N ARG A 487 -23.94 -4.69 -14.79
CA ARG A 487 -24.01 -3.30 -15.22
C ARG A 487 -24.78 -2.44 -14.25
N VAL A 488 -24.47 -1.16 -14.22
CA VAL A 488 -25.27 -0.12 -13.56
C VAL A 488 -25.56 1.01 -14.54
N ALA A 489 -26.75 1.62 -14.44
CA ALA A 489 -27.08 2.80 -15.22
C ALA A 489 -26.12 3.95 -14.89
N LYS A 490 -25.75 4.78 -15.87
CA LYS A 490 -24.92 5.97 -15.66
C LYS A 490 -25.57 7.02 -14.74
N SER A 491 -26.90 6.96 -14.57
CA SER A 491 -27.65 7.74 -13.58
C SER A 491 -27.52 7.21 -12.14
N GLY A 492 -26.86 6.07 -11.95
CA GLY A 492 -26.83 5.32 -10.70
C GLY A 492 -28.07 4.43 -10.50
N GLY A 493 -27.99 3.56 -9.49
CA GLY A 493 -29.08 2.63 -9.14
C GLY A 493 -28.59 1.22 -8.83
N PRO A 494 -29.50 0.23 -8.75
CA PRO A 494 -29.12 -1.15 -8.52
C PRO A 494 -28.35 -1.72 -9.73
N ALA A 495 -27.29 -2.47 -9.46
CA ALA A 495 -26.60 -3.22 -10.49
C ALA A 495 -27.43 -4.43 -10.95
N GLN A 496 -27.35 -4.76 -12.23
CA GLN A 496 -28.02 -5.89 -12.87
C GLN A 496 -26.98 -6.93 -13.27
N HIS A 497 -27.21 -8.19 -12.90
CA HIS A 497 -26.43 -9.32 -13.41
C HIS A 497 -26.88 -9.62 -14.84
N MET A 498 -25.94 -9.68 -15.79
CA MET A 498 -26.24 -9.78 -17.21
C MET A 498 -25.74 -11.07 -17.85
N VAL A 499 -24.58 -11.55 -17.44
CA VAL A 499 -23.95 -12.74 -18.01
C VAL A 499 -23.30 -13.54 -16.90
N GLU A 500 -23.65 -14.82 -16.79
CA GLU A 500 -22.98 -15.77 -15.91
C GLU A 500 -21.69 -16.27 -16.58
N GLY A 501 -20.60 -16.36 -15.81
CA GLY A 501 -19.33 -16.88 -16.32
C GLY A 501 -18.11 -16.13 -15.80
N ASP A 502 -17.03 -16.18 -16.58
CA ASP A 502 -15.75 -15.58 -16.23
C ASP A 502 -15.75 -14.05 -16.38
N SER A 503 -14.74 -13.43 -15.77
CA SER A 503 -14.69 -11.99 -15.54
C SER A 503 -14.25 -11.16 -16.75
N LEU A 504 -13.76 -11.79 -17.82
CA LEU A 504 -13.23 -11.13 -19.01
C LEU A 504 -14.34 -10.81 -20.00
N PHE A 505 -14.44 -9.54 -20.43
CA PHE A 505 -15.44 -9.15 -21.41
C PHE A 505 -15.03 -7.95 -22.27
N ALA A 506 -15.68 -7.84 -23.42
CA ALA A 506 -15.59 -6.70 -24.32
C ALA A 506 -16.98 -6.37 -24.89
N LEU A 507 -17.25 -5.09 -25.07
CA LEU A 507 -18.49 -4.61 -25.67
C LEU A 507 -18.29 -4.43 -27.19
N GLY A 508 -19.22 -4.92 -28.02
CA GLY A 508 -19.17 -4.68 -29.46
C GLY A 508 -20.53 -4.89 -30.13
N GLY A 509 -20.94 -3.96 -30.98
CA GLY A 509 -22.30 -3.94 -31.54
C GLY A 509 -23.37 -4.06 -30.44
N ASP A 510 -24.38 -4.88 -30.65
CA ASP A 510 -25.46 -5.12 -29.69
C ASP A 510 -25.14 -6.23 -28.65
N CYS A 511 -23.89 -6.70 -28.59
CA CYS A 511 -23.48 -7.82 -27.75
C CYS A 511 -22.44 -7.43 -26.69
N VAL A 512 -22.44 -8.23 -25.62
CA VAL A 512 -21.33 -8.43 -24.69
C VAL A 512 -20.66 -9.73 -25.09
N TYR A 513 -19.37 -9.67 -25.39
CA TYR A 513 -18.55 -10.84 -25.64
C TYR A 513 -17.79 -11.17 -24.37
N SER A 514 -17.81 -12.44 -23.97
CA SER A 514 -17.18 -12.88 -22.73
C SER A 514 -16.83 -14.34 -22.78
N THR A 515 -16.21 -14.84 -21.70
CA THR A 515 -15.87 -16.24 -21.59
C THR A 515 -16.61 -16.95 -20.46
N ARG A 516 -16.68 -18.26 -20.55
CA ARG A 516 -17.19 -19.13 -19.49
C ARG A 516 -16.40 -20.42 -19.44
N GLN A 517 -16.36 -21.04 -18.26
CA GLN A 517 -15.81 -22.37 -18.10
C GLN A 517 -16.48 -23.35 -19.09
N SER A 518 -15.65 -24.04 -19.88
CA SER A 518 -16.14 -25.01 -20.84
C SER A 518 -16.72 -26.22 -20.12
N ALA A 519 -17.91 -26.67 -20.52
CA ALA A 519 -18.52 -27.89 -19.96
C ALA A 519 -17.72 -29.16 -20.30
N GLN A 520 -16.78 -29.07 -21.24
CA GLN A 520 -16.02 -30.21 -21.75
C GLN A 520 -14.72 -30.49 -20.97
N TYR A 521 -14.18 -29.51 -20.24
CA TYR A 521 -12.88 -29.64 -19.57
C TYR A 521 -12.88 -29.03 -18.16
N PRO A 522 -12.33 -29.72 -17.14
CA PRO A 522 -12.32 -29.23 -15.75
C PRO A 522 -11.30 -28.10 -15.49
N THR A 523 -10.35 -27.85 -16.39
CA THR A 523 -9.36 -26.75 -16.40
C THR A 523 -9.05 -26.37 -17.87
N PRO A 524 -8.44 -25.21 -18.19
CA PRO A 524 -8.66 -24.50 -19.46
C PRO A 524 -8.32 -25.35 -20.69
N PRO A 525 -9.10 -25.20 -21.77
CA PRO A 525 -9.58 -23.90 -22.31
C PRO A 525 -11.07 -23.52 -22.06
N GLU A 526 -11.37 -22.21 -22.17
CA GLU A 526 -12.72 -21.61 -21.96
C GLU A 526 -13.54 -21.50 -23.26
N ASP A 527 -14.86 -21.41 -23.12
CA ASP A 527 -15.80 -21.12 -24.22
C ASP A 527 -15.91 -19.58 -24.42
N LEU A 528 -15.89 -19.13 -25.67
CA LEU A 528 -16.22 -17.75 -26.06
C LEU A 528 -17.71 -17.64 -26.38
N ILE A 529 -18.39 -16.72 -25.72
CA ILE A 529 -19.84 -16.50 -25.86
C ILE A 529 -20.17 -15.05 -26.25
N ALA A 530 -21.33 -14.87 -26.87
CA ALA A 530 -21.95 -13.57 -27.10
C ALA A 530 -23.33 -13.51 -26.45
N THR A 531 -23.54 -12.51 -25.60
CA THR A 531 -24.82 -12.25 -24.94
C THR A 531 -25.38 -10.92 -25.42
N PRO A 532 -26.65 -10.81 -25.80
CA PRO A 532 -27.26 -9.53 -26.12
C PRO A 532 -27.11 -8.54 -24.96
N ARG A 533 -26.79 -7.27 -25.24
CA ARG A 533 -26.69 -6.22 -24.21
C ARG A 533 -28.01 -5.99 -23.46
N THR A 534 -29.14 -6.37 -24.05
CA THR A 534 -30.45 -6.33 -23.40
C THR A 534 -30.66 -7.46 -22.37
N GLY A 535 -29.73 -8.43 -22.30
CA GLY A 535 -29.92 -9.71 -21.61
C GLY A 535 -30.57 -10.76 -22.52
N GLY A 536 -30.44 -12.02 -22.15
CA GLY A 536 -30.95 -13.17 -22.91
C GLY A 536 -30.00 -14.36 -22.87
N GLU A 537 -30.35 -15.43 -23.59
CA GLU A 537 -29.52 -16.62 -23.69
C GLU A 537 -28.21 -16.33 -24.44
N PRO A 538 -27.04 -16.68 -23.87
CA PRO A 538 -25.76 -16.53 -24.53
C PRO A 538 -25.62 -17.49 -25.72
N VAL A 539 -25.05 -16.99 -26.81
CA VAL A 539 -24.72 -17.80 -27.99
C VAL A 539 -23.26 -18.21 -27.92
N LEU A 540 -22.99 -19.52 -27.99
CA LEU A 540 -21.63 -20.05 -28.11
C LEU A 540 -21.04 -19.67 -29.47
N LEU A 541 -19.91 -18.96 -29.46
CA LEU A 541 -19.20 -18.53 -30.66
C LEU A 541 -18.03 -19.48 -31.01
N ALA A 542 -17.27 -19.86 -30.00
CA ALA A 542 -16.16 -20.83 -30.09
C ALA A 542 -16.06 -21.58 -28.76
N GLY A 543 -15.77 -22.88 -28.79
CA GLY A 543 -15.72 -23.72 -27.59
C GLY A 543 -14.30 -24.19 -27.31
N ALA A 544 -13.91 -24.24 -26.03
CA ALA A 544 -12.65 -24.83 -25.59
C ALA A 544 -11.40 -24.34 -26.38
N GLU A 545 -11.34 -23.05 -26.68
CA GLU A 545 -10.24 -22.45 -27.47
C GLU A 545 -9.64 -21.23 -26.77
N PHE A 546 -10.35 -20.58 -25.84
CA PHE A 546 -9.92 -19.29 -25.29
C PHE A 546 -8.90 -19.43 -24.15
N GLN A 547 -7.86 -18.58 -24.21
CA GLN A 547 -6.97 -18.28 -23.08
C GLN A 547 -6.55 -16.81 -23.08
N GLY A 548 -7.05 -16.03 -22.11
CA GLY A 548 -6.47 -14.72 -21.78
C GLY A 548 -7.33 -13.51 -22.14
N SER A 549 -7.15 -12.93 -23.33
CA SER A 549 -7.58 -11.55 -23.62
C SER A 549 -8.60 -11.43 -24.76
N LEU A 550 -9.43 -10.39 -24.69
CA LEU A 550 -10.54 -10.15 -25.61
C LEU A 550 -10.65 -8.67 -25.97
N ALA A 551 -10.88 -8.38 -27.25
CA ALA A 551 -11.30 -7.07 -27.72
C ALA A 551 -12.40 -7.21 -28.78
N ALA A 552 -13.32 -6.26 -28.86
CA ALA A 552 -14.42 -6.31 -29.81
C ALA A 552 -14.66 -4.95 -30.45
N ARG A 553 -15.00 -4.96 -31.74
CA ARG A 553 -15.33 -3.76 -32.52
C ARG A 553 -16.11 -4.12 -33.77
N ASP A 554 -17.15 -3.34 -34.10
CA ASP A 554 -17.90 -3.44 -35.37
C ASP A 554 -18.37 -4.87 -35.71
N GLY A 555 -18.87 -5.61 -34.71
CA GLY A 555 -19.33 -6.99 -34.87
C GLY A 555 -18.21 -8.02 -35.08
N LYS A 556 -16.94 -7.63 -34.88
CA LYS A 556 -15.78 -8.53 -34.86
C LYS A 556 -15.25 -8.67 -33.45
N VAL A 557 -14.76 -9.87 -33.16
CA VAL A 557 -14.16 -10.24 -31.89
C VAL A 557 -12.74 -10.72 -32.14
N TYR A 558 -11.81 -10.22 -31.34
CA TYR A 558 -10.39 -10.55 -31.37
C TYR A 558 -10.03 -11.22 -30.06
N PHE A 559 -9.42 -12.39 -30.12
CA PHE A 559 -9.11 -13.18 -28.93
C PHE A 559 -7.84 -13.99 -29.09
N VAL A 560 -7.27 -14.38 -27.96
CA VAL A 560 -6.11 -15.27 -27.90
C VAL A 560 -6.59 -16.71 -27.68
N GLU A 561 -6.20 -17.59 -28.60
CA GLU A 561 -6.45 -19.02 -28.53
C GLU A 561 -5.24 -19.75 -27.96
N GLY A 562 -5.47 -20.60 -26.95
CA GLY A 562 -4.43 -21.44 -26.35
C GLY A 562 -4.21 -22.72 -27.15
N VAL A 563 -2.94 -23.04 -27.45
CA VAL A 563 -2.53 -24.25 -28.16
C VAL A 563 -1.66 -25.11 -27.23
N GLN A 564 -1.57 -26.41 -27.53
CA GLN A 564 -0.74 -27.36 -26.80
C GLN A 564 0.71 -26.84 -26.63
N MET A 565 1.28 -27.00 -25.42
CA MET A 565 2.65 -26.61 -25.04
C MET A 565 2.94 -25.09 -24.94
N GLY A 566 1.94 -24.25 -24.64
CA GLY A 566 2.17 -22.82 -24.36
C GLY A 566 2.36 -21.97 -25.62
N ASN A 567 1.96 -22.48 -26.78
CA ASN A 567 1.85 -21.69 -28.00
C ASN A 567 0.48 -21.03 -28.05
N PHE A 568 0.40 -19.84 -28.65
CA PHE A 568 -0.86 -19.09 -28.75
C PHE A 568 -1.10 -18.58 -30.18
N HIS A 569 -2.36 -18.51 -30.56
CA HIS A 569 -2.80 -17.90 -31.82
C HIS A 569 -3.69 -16.69 -31.55
N LEU A 570 -3.43 -15.58 -32.24
CA LEU A 570 -4.34 -14.45 -32.26
C LEU A 570 -5.41 -14.73 -33.31
N ARG A 571 -6.66 -14.78 -32.89
CA ARG A 571 -7.82 -15.12 -33.72
C ARG A 571 -8.73 -13.91 -33.88
N GLN A 572 -9.33 -13.82 -35.06
CA GLN A 572 -10.43 -12.91 -35.36
C GLN A 572 -11.67 -13.75 -35.68
N LEU A 573 -12.82 -13.33 -35.15
CA LEU A 573 -14.13 -13.87 -35.49
C LEU A 573 -15.04 -12.74 -35.94
N SER A 574 -15.65 -12.87 -37.12
CA SER A 574 -16.72 -11.98 -37.56
C SER A 574 -18.04 -12.55 -37.10
N VAL A 575 -18.82 -11.77 -36.36
CA VAL A 575 -20.15 -12.14 -35.87
C VAL A 575 -21.16 -11.52 -36.81
N VAL A 576 -21.36 -12.18 -37.95
CA VAL A 576 -22.48 -11.90 -38.87
C VAL A 576 -23.54 -12.98 -38.63
N ALA A 577 -24.82 -12.67 -38.87
CA ALA A 577 -25.98 -13.54 -38.60
C ALA A 577 -25.90 -14.97 -39.21
N ASP A 578 -24.92 -15.23 -40.05
CA ASP A 578 -24.63 -16.44 -40.80
C ASP A 578 -23.42 -17.24 -40.27
N GLY A 579 -22.85 -16.88 -39.12
CA GLY A 579 -21.90 -17.75 -38.38
C GLY A 579 -20.57 -18.01 -39.08
N LYS A 580 -20.21 -17.18 -40.06
CA LYS A 580 -19.05 -17.42 -40.94
C LYS A 580 -17.73 -17.06 -40.25
N LYS A 581 -17.02 -18.11 -39.80
CA LYS A 581 -15.68 -18.05 -39.22
C LYS A 581 -14.68 -17.60 -40.30
N THR A 582 -14.05 -16.44 -40.13
CA THR A 582 -12.91 -16.04 -40.96
C THR A 582 -11.70 -15.88 -40.06
N VAL A 583 -10.92 -16.94 -39.95
CA VAL A 583 -9.67 -16.97 -39.19
C VAL A 583 -8.63 -16.15 -39.95
N LEU A 584 -8.30 -14.96 -39.47
CA LEU A 584 -7.03 -14.34 -39.83
C LEU A 584 -5.92 -15.15 -39.15
N VAL A 585 -5.01 -15.71 -39.96
CA VAL A 585 -3.86 -16.47 -39.50
C VAL A 585 -2.81 -15.48 -39.00
N SER A 586 -2.56 -15.44 -37.69
CA SER A 586 -1.34 -14.85 -37.13
C SER A 586 -0.23 -15.91 -37.04
N PRO A 587 1.05 -15.53 -37.03
CA PRO A 587 2.14 -16.45 -36.69
C PRO A 587 1.90 -17.08 -35.30
N SER A 588 2.39 -18.30 -35.11
CA SER A 588 2.50 -18.93 -33.79
C SER A 588 3.38 -18.05 -32.91
N LEU A 589 2.89 -17.65 -31.73
CA LEU A 589 3.72 -17.04 -30.70
C LEU A 589 4.47 -18.17 -29.98
N GLU A 590 5.58 -18.64 -30.56
CA GLU A 590 6.44 -19.65 -29.92
C GLU A 590 7.19 -19.05 -28.71
N GLY A 591 7.15 -19.74 -27.57
CA GLY A 591 7.94 -19.40 -26.36
C GLY A 591 7.25 -18.48 -25.35
N ALA A 592 5.94 -18.27 -25.47
CA ALA A 592 5.14 -17.56 -24.49
C ALA A 592 4.86 -18.43 -23.25
N THR A 593 5.73 -18.38 -22.24
CA THR A 593 5.43 -19.02 -20.95
C THR A 593 4.27 -18.32 -20.26
N ALA A 594 3.46 -19.10 -19.52
CA ALA A 594 2.16 -18.80 -18.91
C ALA A 594 2.11 -17.68 -17.84
N ASP A 595 3.09 -16.78 -17.79
CA ASP A 595 3.07 -15.59 -16.94
C ASP A 595 2.44 -14.42 -17.72
N LEU A 596 1.11 -14.43 -17.76
CA LEU A 596 0.21 -13.65 -18.63
C LEU A 596 0.38 -12.12 -18.52
N GLY A 597 0.26 -11.45 -19.69
CA GLY A 597 0.09 -10.00 -19.81
C GLY A 597 -0.72 -9.54 -21.02
N TYR A 598 -1.29 -10.44 -21.85
CA TYR A 598 -1.90 -10.06 -23.13
C TYR A 598 -3.05 -9.06 -22.92
N THR A 599 -2.78 -7.78 -23.12
CA THR A 599 -3.82 -6.75 -23.20
C THR A 599 -4.03 -6.47 -24.67
N LEU A 600 -5.26 -6.61 -25.17
CA LEU A 600 -5.57 -6.24 -26.55
C LEU A 600 -6.07 -4.81 -26.59
N ALA A 601 -5.53 -4.00 -27.49
CA ALA A 601 -6.03 -2.66 -27.79
C ALA A 601 -6.31 -2.52 -29.28
N LEU A 602 -7.33 -1.74 -29.63
CA LEU A 602 -7.80 -1.56 -31.01
C LEU A 602 -7.81 -0.06 -31.36
N ASP A 603 -7.39 0.27 -32.57
CA ASP A 603 -7.79 1.51 -33.23
C ASP A 603 -8.65 1.20 -34.48
N ASP A 604 -8.85 2.18 -35.36
CA ASP A 604 -9.67 2.01 -36.57
C ASP A 604 -9.03 1.08 -37.62
N ARG A 605 -7.74 0.75 -37.49
CA ARG A 605 -6.93 0.11 -38.54
C ARG A 605 -6.12 -1.07 -38.05
N SER A 606 -5.82 -1.16 -36.76
CA SER A 606 -4.87 -2.11 -36.21
C SER A 606 -5.28 -2.62 -34.83
N LEU A 607 -4.87 -3.85 -34.57
CA LEU A 607 -4.88 -4.50 -33.27
C LEU A 607 -3.47 -4.47 -32.69
N PHE A 608 -3.35 -4.09 -31.44
CA PHE A 608 -2.10 -3.98 -30.69
C PHE A 608 -2.08 -4.99 -29.55
N PHE A 609 -0.91 -5.55 -29.29
CA PHE A 609 -0.71 -6.55 -28.25
C PHE A 609 0.75 -6.58 -27.81
N ASP A 610 0.99 -7.00 -26.57
CA ASP A 610 2.32 -7.26 -26.05
C ASP A 610 2.76 -8.70 -26.37
N ALA A 611 4.05 -8.85 -26.67
CA ALA A 611 4.70 -10.14 -26.91
C ALA A 611 6.08 -10.15 -26.25
N ALA A 612 6.71 -11.32 -26.17
CA ALA A 612 8.07 -11.45 -25.60
C ALA A 612 9.11 -10.56 -26.32
N SER A 613 8.91 -10.30 -27.61
CA SER A 613 9.79 -9.44 -28.43
C SER A 613 9.52 -7.95 -28.27
N GLY A 614 8.39 -7.54 -27.68
CA GLY A 614 7.98 -6.15 -27.54
C GLY A 614 6.48 -5.93 -27.81
N LEU A 615 6.09 -4.67 -27.93
CA LEU A 615 4.74 -4.29 -28.38
C LEU A 615 4.64 -4.41 -29.90
N LEU A 616 3.63 -5.14 -30.37
CA LEU A 616 3.38 -5.43 -31.78
C LEU A 616 2.04 -4.87 -32.22
N ARG A 617 1.90 -4.66 -33.52
CA ARG A 617 0.62 -4.34 -34.18
C ARG A 617 0.36 -5.26 -35.37
N ILE A 618 -0.90 -5.51 -35.66
CA ILE A 618 -1.35 -6.19 -36.88
C ILE A 618 -2.51 -5.41 -37.49
N PRO A 619 -2.52 -5.16 -38.82
CA PRO A 619 -3.67 -4.56 -39.48
C PRO A 619 -4.94 -5.41 -39.30
N LEU A 620 -6.10 -4.77 -39.11
CA LEU A 620 -7.39 -5.48 -38.93
C LEU A 620 -7.83 -6.23 -40.18
N GLU A 621 -7.28 -5.89 -41.34
CA GLU A 621 -7.46 -6.62 -42.60
C GLU A 621 -6.57 -7.87 -42.71
N GLY A 622 -5.65 -8.07 -41.76
CA GLY A 622 -4.67 -9.15 -41.76
C GLY A 622 -3.32 -8.73 -42.31
N GLY A 623 -2.30 -9.56 -42.08
CA GLY A 623 -0.93 -9.29 -42.50
C GLY A 623 0.10 -9.85 -41.52
N ALA A 624 1.38 -9.53 -41.75
CA ALA A 624 2.44 -9.84 -40.79
C ALA A 624 2.40 -8.85 -39.62
N PRO A 625 2.63 -9.29 -38.37
CA PRO A 625 2.81 -8.38 -37.25
C PRO A 625 4.02 -7.46 -37.46
N GLU A 626 3.88 -6.21 -37.07
CA GLU A 626 4.94 -5.19 -37.10
C GLU A 626 5.30 -4.77 -35.67
N THR A 627 6.59 -4.58 -35.40
CA THR A 627 7.05 -4.10 -34.09
C THR A 627 6.80 -2.62 -33.93
N VAL A 628 6.05 -2.26 -32.88
CA VAL A 628 5.81 -0.87 -32.47
C VAL A 628 6.89 -0.39 -31.51
N ALA A 629 7.21 -1.20 -30.49
CA ALA A 629 8.25 -0.90 -29.50
C ALA A 629 8.99 -2.18 -29.07
N PRO A 630 10.25 -2.38 -29.49
CA PRO A 630 10.99 -3.61 -29.18
C PRO A 630 11.37 -3.70 -27.70
N GLY A 631 11.28 -4.90 -27.11
CA GLY A 631 11.68 -5.19 -25.72
C GLY A 631 10.80 -4.55 -24.65
N VAL A 632 9.69 -3.91 -25.04
CA VAL A 632 8.73 -3.30 -24.13
C VAL A 632 7.60 -4.26 -23.82
N ARG A 633 7.30 -4.45 -22.54
CA ARG A 633 6.02 -4.98 -22.07
C ARG A 633 5.24 -3.87 -21.39
N GLY A 634 3.94 -3.82 -21.61
CA GLY A 634 3.08 -2.76 -21.11
C GLY A 634 1.76 -3.33 -20.58
N GLY A 635 1.35 -2.87 -19.40
CA GLY A 635 0.05 -3.21 -18.83
C GLY A 635 -1.00 -2.16 -19.19
N GLY A 636 -2.23 -2.60 -19.43
CA GLY A 636 -3.36 -1.70 -19.69
C GLY A 636 -3.21 -0.88 -20.97
N LEU A 637 -2.85 -1.55 -22.07
CA LEU A 637 -2.70 -0.93 -23.39
C LEU A 637 -3.96 -0.15 -23.81
N GLU A 638 -3.74 0.99 -24.45
CA GLU A 638 -4.79 1.84 -25.02
C GLU A 638 -4.28 2.43 -26.36
N ALA A 639 -5.04 2.23 -27.43
CA ALA A 639 -4.76 2.83 -28.73
C ALA A 639 -5.77 3.94 -29.01
N SER A 640 -5.29 5.16 -29.26
CA SER A 640 -6.16 6.32 -29.47
C SER A 640 -5.48 7.35 -30.36
N ALA A 641 -6.22 7.90 -31.34
CA ALA A 641 -5.77 8.90 -32.32
C ALA A 641 -4.31 8.74 -32.81
N GLY A 642 -3.96 7.53 -33.28
CA GLY A 642 -2.65 7.23 -33.85
C GLY A 642 -1.49 7.14 -32.85
N SER A 643 -1.77 7.04 -31.55
CA SER A 643 -0.80 6.78 -30.49
C SER A 643 -1.19 5.54 -29.70
N LEU A 644 -0.19 4.85 -29.15
CA LEU A 644 -0.36 3.74 -28.22
C LEU A 644 0.15 4.20 -26.85
N PHE A 645 -0.66 3.97 -25.81
CA PHE A 645 -0.38 4.30 -24.41
C PHE A 645 -0.40 3.04 -23.56
N TRP A 646 0.41 3.01 -22.49
CA TRP A 646 0.40 1.93 -21.51
C TRP A 646 0.99 2.37 -20.17
N THR A 647 0.71 1.58 -19.14
CA THR A 647 1.30 1.76 -17.82
C THR A 647 2.45 0.79 -17.59
N GLN A 648 3.47 1.27 -16.90
CA GLN A 648 4.62 0.50 -16.44
C GLN A 648 4.81 0.73 -14.95
N GLN A 649 4.90 -0.34 -14.19
CA GLN A 649 5.30 -0.25 -12.78
C GLN A 649 6.76 0.16 -12.68
N PRO A 650 7.16 0.86 -11.60
CA PRO A 650 8.56 1.02 -11.28
C PRO A 650 9.22 -0.35 -11.09
N ASP A 651 10.47 -0.46 -11.51
CA ASP A 651 11.32 -1.60 -11.21
C ASP A 651 12.56 -1.14 -10.41
N GLY A 652 13.38 -2.09 -9.97
CA GLY A 652 14.62 -1.81 -9.24
C GLY A 652 15.70 -1.10 -10.08
N LYS A 653 15.39 -0.57 -11.27
CA LYS A 653 16.34 0.16 -12.12
C LYS A 653 15.76 1.47 -12.63
N LYS A 654 14.44 1.59 -12.77
CA LYS A 654 13.76 2.70 -13.42
C LYS A 654 12.44 3.04 -12.71
N PRO A 655 12.05 4.33 -12.69
CA PRO A 655 10.73 4.72 -12.23
C PRO A 655 9.64 4.13 -13.13
N GLY A 656 8.42 4.04 -12.59
CA GLY A 656 7.24 3.70 -13.35
C GLY A 656 6.91 4.81 -14.35
N CYS A 657 6.05 4.48 -15.31
CA CYS A 657 5.80 5.36 -16.43
C CYS A 657 4.39 5.16 -17.01
N VAL A 658 3.70 6.27 -17.29
CA VAL A 658 2.64 6.30 -18.31
C VAL A 658 3.33 6.55 -19.63
N ALA A 659 3.60 5.47 -20.35
CA ALA A 659 4.39 5.48 -21.56
C ALA A 659 3.50 5.68 -22.79
N HIS A 660 4.07 6.28 -23.82
CA HIS A 660 3.42 6.41 -25.11
C HIS A 660 4.40 6.30 -26.27
N VAL A 661 3.88 5.90 -27.42
CA VAL A 661 4.60 5.87 -28.70
C VAL A 661 3.62 6.10 -29.83
N SER A 662 4.12 6.54 -30.99
CA SER A 662 3.34 6.53 -32.23
C SER A 662 2.82 5.12 -32.51
N ALA A 663 1.57 4.98 -32.93
CA ALA A 663 1.00 3.70 -33.36
C ALA A 663 1.72 3.10 -34.58
N LYS A 664 2.58 3.88 -35.26
CA LYS A 664 3.48 3.41 -36.33
C LYS A 664 4.84 2.91 -35.83
N GLY A 665 5.07 2.95 -34.53
CA GLY A 665 6.33 2.61 -33.89
C GLY A 665 7.27 3.79 -33.71
N GLY A 666 8.30 3.57 -32.89
CA GLY A 666 9.31 4.58 -32.54
C GLY A 666 9.92 4.32 -31.16
N THR A 667 10.62 5.32 -30.63
CA THR A 667 11.14 5.30 -29.27
C THR A 667 10.05 5.72 -28.29
N PRO A 668 9.67 4.87 -27.31
CA PRO A 668 8.74 5.26 -26.26
C PRO A 668 9.20 6.48 -25.46
N ALA A 669 8.26 7.31 -25.06
CA ALA A 669 8.46 8.40 -24.12
C ALA A 669 7.52 8.29 -22.91
N CYS A 670 7.88 8.91 -21.79
CA CYS A 670 7.05 8.94 -20.59
C CYS A 670 6.28 10.26 -20.50
N LEU A 671 4.96 10.17 -20.43
CA LEU A 671 4.08 11.30 -20.16
C LEU A 671 4.15 11.71 -18.69
N ASP A 672 4.08 10.72 -17.81
CA ASP A 672 4.26 10.86 -16.37
C ASP A 672 5.21 9.77 -15.89
N SER A 673 6.07 10.09 -14.91
CA SER A 673 7.03 9.15 -14.36
C SER A 673 7.30 9.41 -12.88
N GLY A 674 7.57 8.33 -12.16
CA GLY A 674 7.96 8.33 -10.75
C GLY A 674 7.81 6.95 -10.14
N TYR A 675 8.10 6.81 -8.85
CA TYR A 675 7.99 5.53 -8.14
C TYR A 675 6.56 5.21 -7.70
N TRP A 676 5.59 5.66 -8.49
CA TRP A 676 4.17 5.49 -8.25
C TRP A 676 3.68 4.12 -8.69
N ARG A 677 2.55 3.72 -8.12
CA ARG A 677 1.75 2.67 -8.72
C ARG A 677 0.94 3.26 -9.89
N TYR A 678 1.16 2.72 -11.09
CA TYR A 678 0.36 3.04 -12.28
C TYR A 678 -0.48 1.85 -12.68
N VAL A 679 -1.80 1.99 -12.89
CA VAL A 679 -2.67 0.80 -13.07
C VAL A 679 -3.33 0.74 -14.44
N SER A 680 -3.96 1.83 -14.84
CA SER A 680 -4.76 1.88 -16.07
C SER A 680 -4.54 3.23 -16.74
N ALA A 681 -4.51 3.23 -18.07
CA ALA A 681 -4.50 4.43 -18.89
C ALA A 681 -5.59 4.32 -19.97
N ARG A 682 -6.30 5.41 -20.22
CA ARG A 682 -7.30 5.57 -21.29
C ARG A 682 -7.10 6.91 -21.97
N ALA A 683 -7.41 7.03 -23.24
CA ALA A 683 -7.14 8.27 -23.97
C ALA A 683 -8.26 8.61 -24.95
N ASP A 684 -8.70 9.87 -24.92
CA ASP A 684 -9.52 10.45 -25.99
C ASP A 684 -8.64 11.27 -26.95
N GLU A 685 -9.23 12.02 -27.87
CA GLU A 685 -8.49 12.80 -28.86
C GLU A 685 -7.61 13.92 -28.26
N HIS A 686 -7.79 14.29 -27.00
CA HIS A 686 -7.16 15.47 -26.39
C HIS A 686 -6.35 15.15 -25.14
N PHE A 687 -6.79 14.17 -24.35
CA PHE A 687 -6.23 13.88 -23.04
C PHE A 687 -5.97 12.38 -22.84
N VAL A 688 -4.99 12.11 -21.97
CA VAL A 688 -4.75 10.81 -21.36
C VAL A 688 -5.24 10.87 -19.92
N TYR A 689 -6.01 9.88 -19.51
CA TYR A 689 -6.52 9.68 -18.17
C TYR A 689 -5.87 8.43 -17.60
N PHE A 690 -5.30 8.52 -16.41
CA PHE A 690 -4.60 7.38 -15.82
C PHE A 690 -4.72 7.34 -14.31
N LEU A 691 -4.53 6.13 -13.79
CA LEU A 691 -4.45 5.86 -12.36
C LEU A 691 -3.00 5.97 -11.92
N ARG A 692 -2.73 6.91 -11.01
CA ARG A 692 -1.43 7.09 -10.37
C ARG A 692 -1.64 7.20 -8.87
N ASP A 693 -1.16 6.22 -8.11
CA ASP A 693 -1.09 6.29 -6.65
C ASP A 693 -2.35 6.84 -5.96
N LEU A 694 -3.46 6.12 -6.12
CA LEU A 694 -4.79 6.49 -5.60
C LEU A 694 -5.40 7.78 -6.20
N GLN A 695 -4.77 8.37 -7.21
CA GLN A 695 -5.28 9.52 -7.95
C GLN A 695 -5.78 9.09 -9.32
N ILE A 696 -6.85 9.76 -9.77
CA ILE A 696 -7.29 9.77 -11.16
C ILE A 696 -6.79 11.05 -11.77
N VAL A 697 -5.88 10.92 -12.73
CA VAL A 697 -5.14 12.05 -13.30
C VAL A 697 -5.50 12.21 -14.76
N ARG A 698 -5.65 13.46 -15.20
CA ARG A 698 -5.81 13.84 -16.60
C ARG A 698 -4.60 14.66 -17.04
N MET A 699 -4.00 14.31 -18.18
CA MET A 699 -2.92 15.05 -18.81
C MET A 699 -3.20 15.30 -20.29
N PRO A 700 -2.74 16.43 -20.86
CA PRO A 700 -2.70 16.60 -22.31
C PRO A 700 -1.87 15.50 -22.96
N ARG A 701 -2.24 15.13 -24.18
CA ARG A 701 -1.56 14.09 -24.98
C ARG A 701 -0.17 14.48 -25.48
#